data_AF-A0A097EPW0-F1
#
_entry.id   AF-A0A097EPW0-F1
#
_cell.length_a   1.000
_cell.length_b   1.000
_cell.length_c   1.000
_cell.angle_alpha   90.00
_cell.angle_beta   90.00
_cell.angle_gamma   90.00
#
_symmetry.space_group_name_H-M   'P 1'
#
loop_
_entity.id
_entity.type
_entity.pdbx_description
1 polymer ?
#
loop_
_entity_poly.entity_id
_entity_poly.type
_entity_poly.pdbx_seq_one_letter_code
_entity_poly.pdbx_strand_id
1 'polypeptide(L)'
;MGLGGYTEDVSAEILQLSKAISNSQKNNEISKRAININSKLLKNQQAITFDVIKKQYGNTQALYEKGVINRVIYEKFNKFFRVKELEQEISDYLNYVVSNIIDEQDAFIILDGLQKACQNRLILDISSDCLSKINCLLNNINSNISKSSSLKQTTLAYKIKELSGKYLSPSVAQNSFLLEQNITINIKPIDSNFAVKDIDFTATENKKLFKENALVLNNNHIVDLDIDEKIYGVDGYVDFELAYPDNHPDFKFLLDTKQPLFLDIKIADKYNFLKKGSKTENHTREYKFLAIGNIENSANVQKKSLNNIFSIKTDDNNNDNYLKRFKITFSDPLKVLWSLHKPTYIDFKKSVDDIFQENFYFGNIVKLDTEKSKNIKKRFHQIFLSTSERSFYDFFIEQLSLNGCVLKFHCDKDIATYFVADKIDNSFKQNFANTQDDIQQKFHDYDLSAMQEQVVVLNSCDIHTKRTQVIPDISFKKSKKNDIDDKDGSQEFENIYQTILYPTDYLQVGKPQQEKPFQESYAVTVNSINGLAFVNSEIDLSKIDNQGYLLGSKDLSSIYLSKRKIKLKRSERCSQELYRNIFNQYYKKNTDTEMYEKISFCPKQYLTHANYFEYLYKDFNNQEPEYPSFKRYKEFDVVGKVTIGKNVSEDSKKAYKFFKNYKMEESSFADVQEEDEKGSNKIANSKKELFYALEVPNEILYPKTSEDPIIYIPTRININSNLNEFMPLRNDDVVVVKATSLTESHGHKIVSNSAISTEKAQKQLLQRHLLGAKENCEVAYTQEDDDETYSIKQLNKENDNSIFINNKKGIFLTYKAKGS
;
A
#
# COMPACT_ATOMS: atom_id res chain seq x y z
N MET A 1 -31.00 40.81 34.32
CA MET A 1 -30.74 42.10 35.01
C MET A 1 -29.61 42.04 36.06
N GLY A 2 -28.68 41.05 36.06
CA GLY A 2 -27.62 40.94 37.10
C GLY A 2 -26.17 41.10 36.61
N LEU A 3 -25.93 41.39 35.32
CA LEU A 3 -24.58 41.42 34.74
C LEU A 3 -23.87 42.79 34.84
N GLY A 4 -24.62 43.90 34.89
CA GLY A 4 -24.05 45.26 34.92
C GLY A 4 -23.33 45.61 36.24
N GLY A 5 -23.85 45.16 37.38
CA GLY A 5 -23.26 45.47 38.70
C GLY A 5 -21.89 44.82 38.92
N TYR A 6 -21.65 43.63 38.35
CA TYR A 6 -20.36 42.93 38.50
C TYR A 6 -19.22 43.67 37.79
N THR A 7 -19.47 44.21 36.60
CA THR A 7 -18.46 44.93 35.81
C THR A 7 -18.09 46.26 36.46
N GLU A 8 -19.08 46.96 37.03
CA GLU A 8 -18.89 48.21 37.78
C GLU A 8 -18.06 48.00 39.06
N ASP A 9 -18.36 46.94 39.82
CA ASP A 9 -17.63 46.59 41.04
C ASP A 9 -16.16 46.25 40.77
N VAL A 10 -15.88 45.45 39.74
CA VAL A 10 -14.51 45.06 39.35
C VAL A 10 -13.74 46.27 38.80
N SER A 11 -14.39 47.15 38.03
CA SER A 11 -13.79 48.38 37.52
C SER A 11 -13.39 49.34 38.65
N ALA A 12 -14.25 49.48 39.68
CA ALA A 12 -13.96 50.27 40.86
C ALA A 12 -12.77 49.69 41.67
N GLU A 13 -12.70 48.37 41.84
CA GLU A 13 -11.56 47.69 42.48
C GLU A 13 -10.23 47.94 41.74
N ILE A 14 -10.24 47.91 40.40
CA ILE A 14 -9.06 48.18 39.55
C ILE A 14 -8.62 49.64 39.67
N LEU A 15 -9.56 50.59 39.72
CA LEU A 15 -9.28 52.01 39.92
C LEU A 15 -8.65 52.29 41.29
N GLN A 16 -9.14 51.65 42.35
CA GLN A 16 -8.53 51.75 43.68
C GLN A 16 -7.12 51.14 43.69
N LEU A 17 -6.91 50.00 43.00
CA LEU A 17 -5.59 49.40 42.84
C LEU A 17 -4.63 50.33 42.08
N SER A 18 -5.06 50.94 40.98
CA SER A 18 -4.24 51.89 40.22
C SER A 18 -3.79 53.06 41.08
N LYS A 19 -4.70 53.66 41.88
CA LYS A 19 -4.35 54.74 42.81
C LYS A 19 -3.35 54.28 43.89
N ALA A 20 -3.49 53.06 44.39
CA ALA A 20 -2.57 52.48 45.37
C ALA A 20 -1.16 52.23 44.78
N ILE A 21 -1.08 51.79 43.52
CA ILE A 21 0.20 51.59 42.80
C ILE A 21 0.96 52.90 42.61
N SER A 22 0.24 54.01 42.42
CA SER A 22 0.78 55.36 42.27
C SER A 22 1.32 55.95 43.58
N ASN A 23 0.80 55.50 44.74
CA ASN A 23 0.96 56.23 46.01
C ASN A 23 1.98 55.68 47.04
N SER A 24 2.57 54.48 46.95
CA SER A 24 3.72 54.09 47.82
C SER A 24 4.37 52.72 47.55
N GLN A 25 5.49 52.49 48.25
CA GLN A 25 6.46 51.38 48.29
C GLN A 25 5.87 49.96 48.48
N LYS A 26 6.68 48.95 48.08
CA LYS A 26 6.40 47.49 48.11
C LYS A 26 5.54 47.06 49.31
N ASN A 27 4.29 46.65 49.05
CA ASN A 27 3.35 46.19 50.08
C ASN A 27 2.65 44.87 49.65
N ASN A 28 2.63 43.88 50.54
CA ASN A 28 2.06 42.54 50.31
C ASN A 28 0.53 42.55 50.13
N GLU A 29 -0.18 43.58 50.59
CA GLU A 29 -1.61 43.71 50.35
C GLU A 29 -1.94 44.07 48.89
N ILE A 30 -1.09 44.89 48.25
CA ILE A 30 -1.28 45.31 46.86
C ILE A 30 -1.10 44.10 45.91
N SER A 31 -0.13 43.22 46.20
CA SER A 31 0.06 41.98 45.43
C SER A 31 -1.13 41.04 45.58
N LYS A 32 -1.62 40.79 46.80
CA LYS A 32 -2.81 39.95 47.05
C LYS A 32 -4.05 40.49 46.33
N ARG A 33 -4.25 41.80 46.36
CA ARG A 33 -5.40 42.45 45.71
C ARG A 33 -5.32 42.34 44.19
N ALA A 34 -4.14 42.57 43.60
CA ALA A 34 -3.91 42.37 42.17
C ALA A 34 -4.09 40.90 41.73
N ILE A 35 -3.57 39.94 42.51
CA ILE A 35 -3.75 38.51 42.24
C ILE A 35 -5.23 38.13 42.29
N ASN A 36 -5.98 38.64 43.29
CA ASN A 36 -7.41 38.37 43.40
C ASN A 36 -8.18 38.92 42.20
N ILE A 37 -7.95 40.19 41.82
CA ILE A 37 -8.55 40.78 40.62
C ILE A 37 -8.18 39.98 39.37
N ASN A 38 -6.91 39.64 39.17
CA ASN A 38 -6.47 38.83 38.03
C ASN A 38 -7.19 37.47 38.00
N SER A 39 -7.36 36.83 39.15
CA SER A 39 -8.08 35.56 39.26
C SER A 39 -9.58 35.70 38.97
N LYS A 40 -10.23 36.78 39.40
CA LYS A 40 -11.64 37.10 39.08
C LYS A 40 -11.82 37.32 37.58
N LEU A 41 -10.92 38.10 36.95
CA LEU A 41 -10.94 38.38 35.51
C LEU A 41 -10.72 37.10 34.67
N LEU A 42 -9.78 36.24 35.09
CA LEU A 42 -9.50 34.97 34.43
C LEU A 42 -10.70 34.00 34.50
N LYS A 43 -11.51 34.05 35.57
CA LYS A 43 -12.69 33.20 35.77
C LYS A 43 -13.96 33.71 35.07
N ASN A 44 -14.18 35.03 35.03
CA ASN A 44 -15.40 35.65 34.49
C ASN A 44 -15.13 36.40 33.19
N GLN A 45 -14.86 35.64 32.12
CA GLN A 45 -14.35 36.17 30.84
C GLN A 45 -15.40 36.85 29.95
N GLN A 46 -16.70 36.66 30.23
CA GLN A 46 -17.81 37.08 29.34
C GLN A 46 -18.49 38.39 29.76
N ALA A 47 -18.24 38.90 30.97
CA ALA A 47 -18.99 40.03 31.55
C ALA A 47 -18.18 41.34 31.68
N ILE A 48 -17.03 41.45 31.00
CA ILE A 48 -16.02 42.48 31.28
C ILE A 48 -15.51 43.10 29.97
N THR A 49 -15.48 44.44 29.91
CA THR A 49 -15.01 45.18 28.73
C THR A 49 -13.48 45.09 28.56
N PHE A 50 -13.00 45.17 27.31
CA PHE A 50 -11.56 45.12 27.02
C PHE A 50 -10.78 46.25 27.73
N ASP A 51 -11.36 47.44 27.87
CA ASP A 51 -10.73 48.57 28.58
C ASP A 51 -10.41 48.26 30.05
N VAL A 52 -11.30 47.52 30.73
CA VAL A 52 -11.09 47.09 32.12
C VAL A 52 -9.92 46.10 32.20
N ILE A 53 -9.83 45.17 31.23
CA ILE A 53 -8.74 44.20 31.13
C ILE A 53 -7.41 44.90 30.81
N LYS A 54 -7.40 45.86 29.88
CA LYS A 54 -6.23 46.66 29.49
C LYS A 54 -5.69 47.48 30.67
N LYS A 55 -6.57 48.12 31.43
CA LYS A 55 -6.18 48.87 32.62
C LYS A 55 -5.57 47.98 33.70
N GLN A 56 -6.13 46.79 33.92
CA GLN A 56 -5.57 45.84 34.88
C GLN A 56 -4.26 45.20 34.40
N TYR A 57 -4.07 45.02 33.09
CA TYR A 57 -2.79 44.60 32.54
C TYR A 57 -1.69 45.62 32.84
N GLY A 58 -1.95 46.92 32.62
CA GLY A 58 -1.02 48.00 33.00
C GLY A 58 -0.66 47.99 34.48
N ASN A 59 -1.65 47.79 35.36
CA ASN A 59 -1.41 47.61 36.81
C ASN A 59 -0.52 46.38 37.10
N THR A 60 -0.80 45.25 36.46
CA THR A 60 -0.06 43.99 36.64
C THR A 60 1.39 44.11 36.13
N GLN A 61 1.60 44.76 35.00
CA GLN A 61 2.93 45.04 34.45
C GLN A 61 3.74 45.95 35.38
N ALA A 62 3.15 47.07 35.84
CA ALA A 62 3.81 47.97 36.77
C ALA A 62 4.18 47.29 38.10
N LEU A 63 3.36 46.36 38.58
CA LEU A 63 3.66 45.56 39.77
C LEU A 63 4.76 44.53 39.54
N TYR A 64 4.85 43.95 38.33
CA TYR A 64 5.92 43.03 37.96
C TYR A 64 7.27 43.76 37.85
N GLU A 65 7.30 44.91 37.17
CA GLU A 65 8.49 45.75 37.02
C GLU A 65 9.02 46.26 38.38
N LYS A 66 8.12 46.54 39.34
CA LYS A 66 8.47 46.88 40.73
C LYS A 66 8.87 45.68 41.60
N GLY A 67 8.83 44.45 41.06
CA GLY A 67 9.15 43.20 41.77
C GLY A 67 8.15 42.82 42.86
N VAL A 68 6.90 43.27 42.77
CA VAL A 68 5.82 43.05 43.76
C VAL A 68 5.04 41.76 43.48
N ILE A 69 4.93 41.37 42.20
CA ILE A 69 4.39 40.07 41.78
C ILE A 69 5.46 39.28 41.02
N ASN A 70 5.37 37.95 41.08
CA ASN A 70 6.34 37.09 40.40
C ASN A 70 6.03 36.95 38.90
N ARG A 71 7.02 36.45 38.17
CA ARG A 71 6.96 36.22 36.73
C ARG A 71 5.79 35.33 36.30
N VAL A 72 5.47 34.30 37.07
CA VAL A 72 4.39 33.35 36.75
C VAL A 72 3.02 34.04 36.71
N ILE A 73 2.74 34.89 37.70
CA ILE A 73 1.48 35.65 37.76
C ILE A 73 1.39 36.63 36.59
N TYR A 74 2.48 37.34 36.30
CA TYR A 74 2.56 38.27 35.18
C TYR A 74 2.36 37.56 33.83
N GLU A 75 3.12 36.50 33.54
CA GLU A 75 3.04 35.77 32.28
C GLU A 75 1.64 35.17 32.04
N LYS A 76 1.01 34.64 33.10
CA LYS A 76 -0.37 34.12 33.02
C LYS A 76 -1.37 35.21 32.62
N PHE A 77 -1.27 36.39 33.23
CA PHE A 77 -2.17 37.50 32.91
C PHE A 77 -1.84 38.18 31.58
N ASN A 78 -0.56 38.29 31.21
CA ASN A 78 -0.09 38.77 29.91
C ASN A 78 -0.64 37.90 28.78
N LYS A 79 -0.58 36.57 28.90
CA LYS A 79 -1.18 35.66 27.92
C LYS A 79 -2.68 35.90 27.77
N PHE A 80 -3.41 36.01 28.88
CA PHE A 80 -4.85 36.31 28.87
C PHE A 80 -5.15 37.67 28.20
N PHE A 81 -4.38 38.72 28.51
CA PHE A 81 -4.50 40.02 27.88
C PHE A 81 -4.31 39.93 26.36
N ARG A 82 -3.25 39.26 25.89
CA ARG A 82 -2.97 39.09 24.45
C ARG A 82 -4.05 38.32 23.71
N VAL A 83 -4.64 37.30 24.34
CA VAL A 83 -5.78 36.57 23.75
C VAL A 83 -6.98 37.51 23.60
N LYS A 84 -7.29 38.30 24.64
CA LYS A 84 -8.42 39.25 24.61
C LYS A 84 -8.21 40.41 23.64
N GLU A 85 -6.96 40.87 23.50
CA GLU A 85 -6.56 41.85 22.49
C GLU A 85 -6.82 41.32 21.08
N LEU A 86 -6.39 40.09 20.79
CA LEU A 86 -6.67 39.43 19.50
C LEU A 86 -8.18 39.24 19.24
N GLU A 87 -8.98 38.85 20.25
CA GLU A 87 -10.43 38.71 20.08
C GLU A 87 -11.12 40.05 19.73
N GLN A 88 -10.62 41.14 20.31
CA GLN A 88 -11.08 42.49 20.02
C GLN A 88 -10.67 42.89 18.61
N GLU A 89 -9.39 42.71 18.23
CA GLU A 89 -8.87 42.98 16.89
C GLU A 89 -9.66 42.24 15.81
N ILE A 90 -9.95 40.95 15.99
CA ILE A 90 -10.76 40.17 15.04
C ILE A 90 -12.18 40.75 14.88
N SER A 91 -12.78 41.22 15.98
CA SER A 91 -14.11 41.83 15.95
C SER A 91 -14.08 43.18 15.23
N ASP A 92 -13.06 44.00 15.49
CA ASP A 92 -12.86 45.29 14.85
C ASP A 92 -12.58 45.14 13.35
N TYR A 93 -11.74 44.17 12.97
CA TYR A 93 -11.49 43.81 11.57
C TYR A 93 -12.79 43.39 10.87
N LEU A 94 -13.58 42.50 11.47
CA LEU A 94 -14.84 42.07 10.88
C LEU A 94 -15.79 43.25 10.64
N ASN A 95 -15.95 44.14 11.64
CA ASN A 95 -16.79 45.33 11.51
C ASN A 95 -16.30 46.26 10.40
N TYR A 96 -14.99 46.46 10.29
CA TYR A 96 -14.37 47.26 9.23
C TYR A 96 -14.64 46.66 7.84
N VAL A 97 -14.41 45.36 7.65
CA VAL A 97 -14.62 44.67 6.37
C VAL A 97 -16.09 44.69 5.93
N VAL A 98 -17.02 44.58 6.88
CA VAL A 98 -18.46 44.61 6.60
C VAL A 98 -18.94 46.01 6.24
N SER A 99 -18.32 47.04 6.83
CA SER A 99 -18.78 48.42 6.69
C SER A 99 -18.07 49.21 5.59
N ASN A 100 -16.89 48.77 5.13
CA ASN A 100 -16.05 49.48 4.17
C ASN A 100 -15.60 48.58 3.01
N ILE A 101 -15.25 49.20 1.88
CA ILE A 101 -14.51 48.53 0.79
C ILE A 101 -13.06 48.42 1.23
N ILE A 102 -12.56 47.20 1.38
CA ILE A 102 -11.18 46.93 1.78
C ILE A 102 -10.22 47.12 0.60
N ASP A 103 -9.09 47.79 0.87
CA ASP A 103 -7.96 47.86 -0.06
C ASP A 103 -6.98 46.69 0.12
N GLU A 104 -5.99 46.60 -0.78
CA GLU A 104 -5.04 45.49 -0.78
C GLU A 104 -4.15 45.47 0.48
N GLN A 105 -3.72 46.63 0.98
CA GLN A 105 -2.82 46.72 2.12
C GLN A 105 -3.53 46.29 3.41
N ASP A 106 -4.76 46.76 3.62
CA ASP A 106 -5.59 46.40 4.76
C ASP A 106 -5.88 44.89 4.77
N ALA A 107 -6.19 44.30 3.61
CA ALA A 107 -6.38 42.85 3.49
C ALA A 107 -5.12 42.08 3.90
N PHE A 108 -3.94 42.50 3.44
CA PHE A 108 -2.67 41.87 3.83
C PHE A 108 -2.38 42.00 5.32
N ILE A 109 -2.61 43.17 5.92
CA ILE A 109 -2.40 43.41 7.34
C ILE A 109 -3.25 42.44 8.19
N ILE A 110 -4.53 42.29 7.83
CA ILE A 110 -5.45 41.38 8.54
C ILE A 110 -4.98 39.92 8.40
N LEU A 111 -4.66 39.48 7.18
CA LEU A 111 -4.23 38.10 6.92
C LEU A 111 -2.90 37.76 7.59
N ASP A 112 -1.93 38.67 7.57
CA ASP A 112 -0.64 38.50 8.25
C ASP A 112 -0.79 38.56 9.78
N GLY A 113 -1.73 39.36 10.31
CA GLY A 113 -2.10 39.40 11.72
C GLY A 113 -2.60 38.04 12.20
N LEU A 114 -3.53 37.43 11.47
CA LEU A 114 -4.03 36.08 11.74
C LEU A 114 -2.94 35.02 11.61
N GLN A 115 -2.07 35.14 10.59
CA GLN A 115 -0.93 34.23 10.41
C GLN A 115 0.01 34.29 11.63
N LYS A 116 0.39 35.48 12.07
CA LYS A 116 1.22 35.69 13.27
C LYS A 116 0.54 35.17 14.53
N ALA A 117 -0.77 35.34 14.67
CA ALA A 117 -1.52 34.79 15.80
C ALA A 117 -1.48 33.25 15.86
N CYS A 118 -1.50 32.59 14.70
CA CYS A 118 -1.31 31.14 14.60
C CYS A 118 0.12 30.74 14.98
N GLN A 119 1.13 31.41 14.39
CA GLN A 119 2.55 31.13 14.66
C GLN A 119 2.93 31.34 16.14
N ASN A 120 2.37 32.36 16.79
CA ASN A 120 2.57 32.65 18.21
C ASN A 120 1.62 31.87 19.13
N ARG A 121 0.80 30.95 18.59
CA ARG A 121 -0.15 30.11 19.32
C ARG A 121 -1.21 30.84 20.16
N LEU A 122 -1.42 32.14 19.93
CA LEU A 122 -2.49 32.90 20.59
C LEU A 122 -3.88 32.41 20.15
N ILE A 123 -3.98 31.95 18.90
CA ILE A 123 -5.21 31.43 18.29
C ILE A 123 -5.76 30.17 19.00
N LEU A 124 -4.94 29.46 19.78
CA LEU A 124 -5.37 28.24 20.46
C LEU A 124 -6.29 28.52 21.64
N ASP A 125 -6.20 29.72 22.23
CA ASP A 125 -6.91 30.07 23.47
C ASP A 125 -8.07 31.08 23.27
N ILE A 126 -8.37 31.51 22.03
CA ILE A 126 -9.53 32.36 21.75
C ILE A 126 -10.86 31.60 21.95
N SER A 127 -11.96 32.31 22.16
CA SER A 127 -13.31 31.72 22.29
C SER A 127 -13.83 31.11 20.99
N SER A 128 -14.76 30.15 21.11
CA SER A 128 -15.49 29.56 19.98
C SER A 128 -16.22 30.61 19.14
N ASP A 129 -16.80 31.61 19.80
CA ASP A 129 -17.52 32.72 19.15
C ASP A 129 -16.56 33.61 18.34
N CYS A 130 -15.30 33.73 18.78
CA CYS A 130 -14.29 34.44 18.00
C CYS A 130 -13.82 33.63 16.79
N LEU A 131 -13.71 32.30 16.90
CA LEU A 131 -13.39 31.43 15.76
C LEU A 131 -14.43 31.54 14.64
N SER A 132 -15.72 31.60 14.97
CA SER A 132 -16.77 31.78 13.95
C SER A 132 -16.67 33.14 13.24
N LYS A 133 -16.27 34.20 13.95
CA LYS A 133 -15.99 35.51 13.35
C LYS A 133 -14.83 35.48 12.36
N ILE A 134 -13.80 34.65 12.58
CA ILE A 134 -12.69 34.48 11.62
C ILE A 134 -13.23 33.91 10.29
N ASN A 135 -14.15 32.94 10.34
CA ASN A 135 -14.77 32.41 9.12
C ASN A 135 -15.57 33.49 8.37
N CYS A 136 -16.37 34.29 9.09
CA CYS A 136 -17.08 35.42 8.50
C CYS A 136 -16.11 36.44 7.89
N LEU A 137 -15.02 36.76 8.59
CA LEU A 137 -13.99 37.68 8.15
C LEU A 137 -13.35 37.23 6.83
N LEU A 138 -12.89 35.97 6.77
CA LEU A 138 -12.28 35.40 5.56
C LEU A 138 -13.26 35.36 4.38
N ASN A 139 -14.53 34.98 4.63
CA ASN A 139 -15.56 34.96 3.59
C ASN A 139 -15.86 36.36 3.03
N ASN A 140 -15.94 37.37 3.90
CA ASN A 140 -16.18 38.75 3.48
C ASN A 140 -14.99 39.32 2.69
N ILE A 141 -13.76 39.06 3.13
CA ILE A 141 -12.56 39.45 2.37
C ILE A 141 -12.57 38.77 0.99
N ASN A 142 -12.86 37.47 0.92
CA ASN A 142 -12.93 36.74 -0.34
C ASN A 142 -14.04 37.27 -1.27
N SER A 143 -15.20 37.64 -0.72
CA SER A 143 -16.29 38.27 -1.49
C SER A 143 -15.93 39.67 -2.01
N ASN A 144 -15.17 40.45 -1.24
CA ASN A 144 -14.69 41.76 -1.68
C ASN A 144 -13.64 41.64 -2.80
N ILE A 145 -12.77 40.63 -2.73
CA ILE A 145 -11.79 40.34 -3.78
C ILE A 145 -12.47 39.97 -5.10
N SER A 146 -13.48 39.09 -5.06
CA SER A 146 -14.17 38.65 -6.28
C SER A 146 -14.96 39.74 -6.98
N LYS A 147 -15.43 40.75 -6.23
CA LYS A 147 -16.20 41.89 -6.76
C LYS A 147 -15.33 43.07 -7.21
N SER A 148 -14.06 43.13 -6.78
CA SER A 148 -13.19 44.27 -7.04
C SER A 148 -12.31 44.04 -8.27
N SER A 149 -12.26 45.04 -9.16
CA SER A 149 -11.34 45.08 -10.31
C SER A 149 -9.96 45.65 -9.95
N SER A 150 -9.81 46.32 -8.80
CA SER A 150 -8.56 46.96 -8.36
C SER A 150 -7.69 46.08 -7.48
N LEU A 151 -8.24 45.02 -6.88
CA LEU A 151 -7.48 44.08 -6.04
C LEU A 151 -6.77 43.05 -6.92
N LYS A 152 -5.49 42.73 -6.60
CA LYS A 152 -4.77 41.60 -7.23
C LYS A 152 -5.39 40.27 -6.81
N GLN A 153 -6.46 39.89 -7.49
CA GLN A 153 -7.30 38.73 -7.16
C GLN A 153 -6.48 37.45 -6.95
N THR A 154 -5.47 37.21 -7.79
CA THR A 154 -4.62 36.03 -7.72
C THR A 154 -3.73 35.99 -6.48
N THR A 155 -3.13 37.12 -6.06
CA THR A 155 -2.18 37.13 -4.93
C THR A 155 -2.90 37.02 -3.59
N LEU A 156 -3.97 37.80 -3.39
CA LEU A 156 -4.76 37.75 -2.16
C LEU A 156 -5.52 36.43 -2.00
N ALA A 157 -6.10 35.89 -3.08
CA ALA A 157 -6.75 34.58 -3.03
C ALA A 157 -5.77 33.46 -2.66
N TYR A 158 -4.54 33.50 -3.20
CA TYR A 158 -3.47 32.58 -2.79
C TYR A 158 -3.13 32.72 -1.30
N LYS A 159 -2.98 33.97 -0.80
CA LYS A 159 -2.67 34.23 0.61
C LYS A 159 -3.76 33.72 1.56
N ILE A 160 -5.04 33.88 1.19
CA ILE A 160 -6.18 33.33 1.96
C ILE A 160 -6.10 31.79 1.97
N LYS A 161 -5.87 31.15 0.81
CA LYS A 161 -5.74 29.69 0.74
C LYS A 161 -4.56 29.19 1.58
N GLU A 162 -3.42 29.88 1.55
CA GLU A 162 -2.26 29.56 2.39
C GLU A 162 -2.59 29.71 3.88
N LEU A 163 -3.21 30.83 4.29
CA LEU A 163 -3.61 31.07 5.69
C LEU A 163 -4.54 29.97 6.21
N SER A 164 -5.62 29.70 5.47
CA SER A 164 -6.62 28.69 5.85
C SER A 164 -6.02 27.29 5.91
N GLY A 165 -5.29 26.87 4.86
CA GLY A 165 -4.76 25.51 4.76
C GLY A 165 -3.54 25.24 5.63
N LYS A 166 -2.55 26.14 5.67
CA LYS A 166 -1.24 25.90 6.28
C LYS A 166 -1.15 26.33 7.74
N TYR A 167 -1.99 27.26 8.18
CA TYR A 167 -1.91 27.83 9.53
C TYR A 167 -3.19 27.60 10.35
N LEU A 168 -4.36 28.02 9.87
CA LEU A 168 -5.62 27.92 10.62
C LEU A 168 -6.10 26.47 10.75
N SER A 169 -6.09 25.69 9.66
CA SER A 169 -6.53 24.29 9.70
C SER A 169 -5.70 23.44 10.68
N PRO A 170 -4.35 23.47 10.68
CA PRO A 170 -3.53 22.75 11.68
C PRO A 170 -3.67 23.27 13.11
N SER A 171 -3.94 24.56 13.30
CA SER A 171 -4.01 25.16 14.63
C SER A 171 -5.36 24.89 15.32
N VAL A 172 -6.46 25.08 14.59
CA VAL A 172 -7.83 25.11 15.16
C VAL A 172 -8.86 24.30 14.36
N ALA A 173 -8.43 23.42 13.46
CA ALA A 173 -9.30 22.62 12.59
C ALA A 173 -10.28 23.47 11.76
N GLN A 174 -9.85 24.68 11.35
CA GLN A 174 -10.68 25.55 10.52
C GLN A 174 -10.98 24.85 9.18
N ASN A 175 -12.26 24.81 8.84
CA ASN A 175 -12.78 24.35 7.56
C ASN A 175 -14.04 25.17 7.24
N SER A 176 -14.10 25.78 6.06
CA SER A 176 -15.24 26.60 5.64
C SER A 176 -16.36 25.79 4.98
N PHE A 177 -16.13 24.51 4.66
CA PHE A 177 -17.02 23.64 3.89
C PHE A 177 -17.74 22.60 4.77
N LEU A 178 -17.07 22.13 5.83
CA LEU A 178 -17.59 21.13 6.76
C LEU A 178 -18.21 21.76 8.02
N LEU A 179 -19.36 21.25 8.44
CA LEU A 179 -19.95 21.53 9.76
C LEU A 179 -19.45 20.56 10.82
N GLU A 180 -19.36 19.28 10.44
CA GLU A 180 -18.99 18.19 11.32
C GLU A 180 -18.23 17.13 10.50
N GLN A 181 -17.22 16.53 11.10
CA GLN A 181 -16.51 15.38 10.56
C GLN A 181 -16.38 14.34 11.66
N ASN A 182 -16.88 13.12 11.43
CA ASN A 182 -16.78 12.02 12.38
C ASN A 182 -15.89 10.92 11.80
N ILE A 183 -14.79 10.64 12.48
CA ILE A 183 -13.80 9.63 12.12
C ILE A 183 -13.89 8.53 13.18
N THR A 184 -14.27 7.33 12.75
CA THR A 184 -14.32 6.15 13.63
C THR A 184 -13.45 5.03 13.09
N ILE A 185 -12.67 4.41 13.97
CA ILE A 185 -11.86 3.24 13.63
C ILE A 185 -12.18 2.14 14.62
N ASN A 186 -12.80 1.06 14.14
CA ASN A 186 -13.05 -0.13 14.93
C ASN A 186 -11.86 -1.08 14.80
N ILE A 187 -11.26 -1.46 15.92
CA ILE A 187 -10.11 -2.37 15.97
C ILE A 187 -10.54 -3.68 16.61
N LYS A 188 -10.32 -4.80 15.90
CA LYS A 188 -10.52 -6.17 16.40
C LYS A 188 -9.30 -7.05 16.10
N PRO A 189 -8.84 -7.90 17.04
CA PRO A 189 -7.79 -8.87 16.75
C PRO A 189 -8.28 -9.97 15.80
N ILE A 190 -7.39 -10.52 14.98
CA ILE A 190 -7.65 -11.69 14.12
C ILE A 190 -7.05 -12.94 14.77
N ASP A 191 -7.84 -13.99 14.96
CA ASP A 191 -7.38 -15.22 15.61
C ASP A 191 -6.53 -16.13 14.70
N SER A 192 -6.08 -17.26 15.25
CA SER A 192 -5.27 -18.25 14.53
C SER A 192 -6.00 -18.95 13.39
N ASN A 193 -7.33 -18.85 13.32
CA ASN A 193 -8.17 -19.42 12.26
C ASN A 193 -8.52 -18.37 11.20
N PHE A 194 -7.86 -17.20 11.21
CA PHE A 194 -8.17 -16.07 10.35
C PHE A 194 -9.64 -15.62 10.48
N ALA A 195 -10.17 -15.60 11.69
CA ALA A 195 -11.47 -14.99 12.00
C ALA A 195 -11.30 -13.72 12.84
N VAL A 196 -12.16 -12.73 12.62
CA VAL A 196 -12.20 -11.52 13.43
C VAL A 196 -12.76 -11.87 14.80
N LYS A 197 -11.99 -11.63 15.86
CA LYS A 197 -12.32 -11.99 17.23
C LYS A 197 -12.84 -10.77 18.00
N ASP A 198 -13.92 -10.99 18.74
CA ASP A 198 -14.47 -10.02 19.68
C ASP A 198 -13.57 -9.83 20.92
N ILE A 199 -13.50 -8.60 21.41
CA ILE A 199 -12.76 -8.23 22.61
C ILE A 199 -13.66 -8.38 23.85
N ASP A 200 -13.22 -9.17 24.82
CA ASP A 200 -13.87 -9.28 26.14
C ASP A 200 -13.27 -8.26 27.10
N PHE A 201 -13.91 -7.09 27.23
CA PHE A 201 -13.48 -6.03 28.14
C PHE A 201 -13.73 -6.43 29.60
N THR A 202 -12.80 -6.27 30.52
CA THR A 202 -13.00 -6.51 31.95
C THR A 202 -13.65 -5.32 32.65
N ALA A 203 -13.36 -4.09 32.20
CA ALA A 203 -13.85 -2.89 32.82
C ALA A 203 -15.33 -2.63 32.53
N THR A 204 -16.11 -2.31 33.56
CA THR A 204 -17.58 -2.18 33.46
C THR A 204 -18.00 -1.05 32.51
N GLU A 205 -17.29 0.08 32.56
CA GLU A 205 -17.58 1.22 31.69
C GLU A 205 -17.11 0.97 30.25
N ASN A 206 -15.98 0.27 30.05
CA ASN A 206 -15.55 -0.17 28.72
C ASN A 206 -16.58 -1.13 28.09
N LYS A 207 -17.11 -2.11 28.84
CA LYS A 207 -18.19 -2.99 28.36
C LYS A 207 -19.44 -2.22 27.89
N LYS A 208 -19.81 -1.16 28.61
CA LYS A 208 -20.98 -0.34 28.24
C LYS A 208 -20.72 0.51 27.00
N LEU A 209 -19.50 1.00 26.84
CA LEU A 209 -19.10 1.92 25.78
C LEU A 209 -18.80 1.17 24.47
N PHE A 210 -18.05 0.08 24.54
CA PHE A 210 -17.64 -0.75 23.41
C PHE A 210 -18.60 -1.92 23.16
N LYS A 211 -19.87 -1.60 22.88
CA LYS A 211 -20.96 -2.59 22.73
C LYS A 211 -20.76 -3.61 21.61
N GLU A 212 -19.95 -3.28 20.60
CA GLU A 212 -19.63 -4.17 19.46
C GLU A 212 -18.42 -5.08 19.73
N ASN A 213 -17.97 -5.16 20.98
CA ASN A 213 -16.77 -5.90 21.39
C ASN A 213 -15.55 -5.53 20.54
N ALA A 214 -15.43 -4.25 20.19
CA ALA A 214 -14.36 -3.68 19.40
C ALA A 214 -13.77 -2.47 20.13
N LEU A 215 -12.48 -2.23 19.99
CA LEU A 215 -11.92 -0.95 20.43
C LEU A 215 -12.32 0.11 19.38
N VAL A 216 -13.24 0.98 19.76
CA VAL A 216 -13.74 2.06 18.90
C VAL A 216 -12.95 3.33 19.16
N LEU A 217 -12.06 3.68 18.24
CA LEU A 217 -11.41 4.99 18.24
C LEU A 217 -12.36 6.02 17.63
N ASN A 218 -12.43 7.19 18.24
CA ASN A 218 -13.15 8.35 17.73
C ASN A 218 -12.17 9.51 17.44
N ASN A 219 -12.67 10.64 16.91
CA ASN A 219 -11.89 11.84 16.64
C ASN A 219 -10.87 12.23 17.73
N ASN A 220 -11.25 12.15 19.01
CA ASN A 220 -10.36 12.55 20.10
C ASN A 220 -9.19 11.58 20.26
N HIS A 221 -9.30 10.32 19.85
CA HIS A 221 -8.21 9.35 19.94
C HIS A 221 -7.19 9.54 18.82
N ILE A 222 -7.66 9.85 17.62
CA ILE A 222 -6.85 9.82 16.39
C ILE A 222 -6.00 11.09 16.32
N VAL A 223 -4.67 10.93 16.36
CA VAL A 223 -3.70 12.02 16.24
C VAL A 223 -3.40 12.30 14.78
N ASP A 224 -3.17 11.25 14.00
CA ASP A 224 -2.82 11.33 12.58
C ASP A 224 -3.34 10.09 11.85
N LEU A 225 -3.92 10.27 10.67
CA LEU A 225 -4.43 9.20 9.81
C LEU A 225 -4.02 9.51 8.37
N ASP A 226 -3.25 8.62 7.75
CA ASP A 226 -2.87 8.69 6.33
C ASP A 226 -3.43 7.45 5.62
N ILE A 227 -4.26 7.65 4.60
CA ILE A 227 -4.85 6.62 3.75
C ILE A 227 -4.44 6.92 2.31
N ASP A 228 -3.78 5.97 1.64
CA ASP A 228 -3.47 5.98 0.22
C ASP A 228 -4.26 4.85 -0.45
N GLU A 229 -5.34 5.20 -1.13
CA GLU A 229 -6.22 4.29 -1.86
C GLU A 229 -5.92 4.34 -3.36
N LYS A 230 -5.74 3.16 -3.94
CA LYS A 230 -5.56 2.92 -5.37
C LYS A 230 -6.65 1.96 -5.84
N ILE A 231 -6.75 1.76 -7.15
CA ILE A 231 -7.70 0.82 -7.75
C ILE A 231 -7.59 -0.57 -7.10
N TYR A 232 -6.36 -1.06 -6.90
CA TYR A 232 -6.10 -2.44 -6.46
C TYR A 232 -6.07 -2.64 -4.93
N GLY A 233 -6.07 -1.59 -4.11
CA GLY A 233 -5.88 -1.72 -2.66
C GLY A 233 -5.69 -0.40 -1.92
N VAL A 234 -5.50 -0.52 -0.61
CA VAL A 234 -5.35 0.60 0.35
C VAL A 234 -4.09 0.36 1.16
N ASP A 235 -3.29 1.41 1.37
CA ASP A 235 -2.13 1.42 2.26
C ASP A 235 -2.23 2.64 3.19
N GLY A 236 -1.66 2.57 4.39
CA GLY A 236 -1.70 3.73 5.28
C GLY A 236 -1.18 3.49 6.69
N TYR A 237 -1.40 4.48 7.55
CA TYR A 237 -1.17 4.35 8.98
C TYR A 237 -2.18 5.15 9.80
N VAL A 238 -2.43 4.68 11.02
CA VAL A 238 -3.13 5.43 12.06
C VAL A 238 -2.22 5.58 13.26
N ASP A 239 -2.10 6.81 13.75
CA ASP A 239 -1.47 7.18 15.00
C ASP A 239 -2.55 7.66 15.95
N PHE A 240 -2.68 7.00 17.11
CA PHE A 240 -3.73 7.28 18.07
C PHE A 240 -3.24 7.21 19.51
N GLU A 241 -3.99 7.83 20.40
CA GLU A 241 -3.73 7.85 21.83
C GLU A 241 -4.87 7.15 22.60
N LEU A 242 -4.52 6.48 23.70
CA LEU A 242 -5.43 5.94 24.71
C LEU A 242 -5.00 6.46 26.09
N ALA A 243 -5.95 6.73 26.97
CA ALA A 243 -5.67 7.17 28.34
C ALA A 243 -6.13 6.13 29.37
N TYR A 244 -5.20 5.29 29.84
CA TYR A 244 -5.45 4.23 30.81
C TYR A 244 -4.16 3.83 31.61
N PRO A 245 -4.30 3.15 32.77
CA PRO A 245 -3.18 2.68 33.59
C PRO A 245 -2.27 1.64 32.92
N ASP A 246 -1.09 1.39 33.49
CA ASP A 246 -0.15 0.42 32.89
C ASP A 246 -0.69 -1.02 32.89
N ASN A 247 -0.53 -1.72 31.75
CA ASN A 247 -0.86 -3.14 31.55
C ASN A 247 -2.33 -3.58 31.78
N HIS A 248 -3.31 -2.70 31.56
CA HIS A 248 -4.73 -3.08 31.64
C HIS A 248 -5.08 -4.23 30.67
N PRO A 249 -5.77 -5.29 31.14
CA PRO A 249 -6.02 -6.50 30.35
C PRO A 249 -6.76 -6.24 29.03
N ASP A 250 -7.73 -5.31 29.03
CA ASP A 250 -8.52 -4.92 27.85
C ASP A 250 -7.68 -4.51 26.63
N PHE A 251 -6.47 -3.99 26.84
CA PHE A 251 -5.63 -3.45 25.78
C PHE A 251 -4.38 -4.29 25.54
N LYS A 252 -4.29 -5.48 26.13
CA LYS A 252 -3.12 -6.38 25.99
C LYS A 252 -2.87 -6.79 24.53
N PHE A 253 -3.93 -6.90 23.73
CA PHE A 253 -3.83 -7.21 22.31
C PHE A 253 -3.06 -6.13 21.51
N LEU A 254 -3.00 -4.89 22.01
CA LEU A 254 -2.21 -3.81 21.42
C LEU A 254 -0.71 -3.86 21.82
N LEU A 255 -0.31 -4.83 22.64
CA LEU A 255 1.08 -4.98 23.09
C LEU A 255 1.80 -6.12 22.35
N ASP A 256 1.08 -6.92 21.55
CA ASP A 256 1.66 -7.98 20.73
C ASP A 256 1.86 -7.49 19.28
N THR A 257 3.11 -7.35 18.87
CA THR A 257 3.48 -6.89 17.52
C THR A 257 3.21 -7.92 16.43
N LYS A 258 2.99 -9.19 16.81
CA LYS A 258 2.68 -10.28 15.88
C LYS A 258 1.19 -10.51 15.69
N GLN A 259 0.34 -9.84 16.48
CA GLN A 259 -1.09 -9.98 16.44
C GLN A 259 -1.69 -9.13 15.31
N PRO A 260 -2.21 -9.72 14.22
CA PRO A 260 -2.93 -8.98 13.19
C PRO A 260 -4.20 -8.35 13.74
N LEU A 261 -4.43 -7.09 13.34
CA LEU A 261 -5.58 -6.28 13.74
C LEU A 261 -6.41 -5.93 12.51
N PHE A 262 -7.68 -6.29 12.54
CA PHE A 262 -8.67 -5.83 11.57
C PHE A 262 -9.10 -4.39 11.92
N LEU A 263 -9.10 -3.52 10.91
CA LEU A 263 -9.48 -2.11 11.02
C LEU A 263 -10.67 -1.84 10.10
N ASP A 264 -11.78 -1.37 10.68
CA ASP A 264 -12.90 -0.75 9.94
C ASP A 264 -12.86 0.76 10.18
N ILE A 265 -12.43 1.49 9.16
CA ILE A 265 -12.23 2.94 9.18
C ILE A 265 -13.39 3.60 8.45
N LYS A 266 -14.11 4.50 9.14
CA LYS A 266 -15.19 5.30 8.58
C LYS A 266 -14.91 6.79 8.76
N ILE A 267 -15.10 7.55 7.70
CA ILE A 267 -14.98 9.01 7.67
C ILE A 267 -16.32 9.55 7.16
N ALA A 268 -17.09 10.21 8.03
CA ALA A 268 -18.37 10.82 7.67
C ALA A 268 -18.25 12.35 7.72
N ASP A 269 -18.38 12.97 6.56
CA ASP A 269 -18.33 14.41 6.37
C ASP A 269 -19.75 14.98 6.24
N LYS A 270 -20.06 16.00 7.03
CA LYS A 270 -21.31 16.76 6.96
C LYS A 270 -21.02 18.18 6.48
N TYR A 271 -21.58 18.54 5.33
CA TYR A 271 -21.30 19.82 4.68
C TYR A 271 -22.19 20.96 5.18
N ASN A 272 -21.75 22.19 4.97
CA ASN A 272 -22.43 23.41 5.40
C ASN A 272 -23.67 23.83 4.58
N PHE A 273 -24.05 23.04 3.58
CA PHE A 273 -25.22 23.28 2.75
C PHE A 273 -26.27 22.17 2.93
N LEU A 274 -27.52 22.50 2.62
CA LEU A 274 -28.64 21.58 2.70
C LEU A 274 -28.65 20.62 1.51
N LYS A 275 -29.05 19.37 1.76
CA LYS A 275 -29.31 18.38 0.72
C LYS A 275 -30.37 18.90 -0.25
N LYS A 276 -30.26 18.54 -1.54
CA LYS A 276 -31.21 18.99 -2.55
C LYS A 276 -32.65 18.57 -2.17
N GLY A 277 -33.56 19.55 -2.12
CA GLY A 277 -34.95 19.32 -1.73
C GLY A 277 -35.22 19.20 -0.23
N SER A 278 -34.19 19.27 0.62
CA SER A 278 -34.35 19.29 2.08
C SER A 278 -34.33 20.71 2.64
N LYS A 279 -35.10 20.94 3.71
CA LYS A 279 -35.10 22.21 4.47
C LYS A 279 -34.28 22.13 5.76
N THR A 280 -33.92 20.93 6.19
CA THR A 280 -33.35 20.67 7.54
C THR A 280 -32.12 19.80 7.52
N GLU A 281 -31.95 18.94 6.51
CA GLU A 281 -30.84 18.00 6.45
C GLU A 281 -29.72 18.55 5.57
N ASN A 282 -28.50 18.51 6.11
CA ASN A 282 -27.30 18.84 5.37
C ASN A 282 -26.86 17.68 4.48
N HIS A 283 -26.15 18.02 3.41
CA HIS A 283 -25.49 17.04 2.56
C HIS A 283 -24.41 16.28 3.35
N THR A 284 -24.25 14.99 3.10
CA THR A 284 -23.25 14.13 3.77
C THR A 284 -22.54 13.22 2.79
N ARG A 285 -21.28 12.90 3.08
CA ARG A 285 -20.47 11.90 2.38
C ARG A 285 -19.83 10.98 3.40
N GLU A 286 -19.83 9.68 3.12
CA GLU A 286 -19.18 8.69 3.96
C GLU A 286 -18.13 7.92 3.15
N TYR A 287 -16.97 7.70 3.75
CA TYR A 287 -15.93 6.85 3.17
C TYR A 287 -15.64 5.71 4.14
N LYS A 288 -15.67 4.47 3.63
CA LYS A 288 -15.38 3.27 4.41
C LYS A 288 -14.17 2.54 3.84
N PHE A 289 -13.25 2.14 4.72
CA PHE A 289 -12.07 1.36 4.37
C PHE A 289 -11.91 0.18 5.33
N LEU A 290 -11.63 -0.99 4.78
CA LEU A 290 -11.26 -2.18 5.54
C LEU A 290 -9.80 -2.51 5.31
N ALA A 291 -9.05 -2.68 6.39
CA ALA A 291 -7.62 -2.96 6.33
C ALA A 291 -7.19 -3.95 7.40
N ILE A 292 -6.04 -4.58 7.22
CA ILE A 292 -5.35 -5.32 8.28
C ILE A 292 -4.07 -4.55 8.59
N GLY A 293 -3.78 -4.38 9.88
CA GLY A 293 -2.58 -3.71 10.34
C GLY A 293 -1.90 -4.47 11.47
N ASN A 294 -0.62 -4.15 11.65
CA ASN A 294 0.17 -4.59 12.79
C ASN A 294 0.72 -3.37 13.50
N ILE A 295 0.96 -3.51 14.80
CA ILE A 295 1.59 -2.47 15.60
C ILE A 295 3.09 -2.45 15.30
N GLU A 296 3.61 -1.29 14.91
CA GLU A 296 5.06 -1.13 14.73
C GLU A 296 5.79 -1.31 16.07
N ASN A 297 6.96 -1.95 16.05
CA ASN A 297 7.76 -2.36 17.23
C ASN A 297 7.69 -1.39 18.44
N SER A 298 7.56 -2.00 19.62
CA SER A 298 7.23 -1.50 20.96
C SER A 298 8.09 -0.38 21.60
N ALA A 299 8.75 0.48 20.82
CA ALA A 299 9.53 1.62 21.30
C ALA A 299 8.76 2.95 21.38
N ASN A 300 7.47 2.99 20.99
CA ASN A 300 6.68 4.22 20.90
C ASN A 300 5.52 4.35 21.89
N VAL A 301 5.50 3.59 23.00
CA VAL A 301 4.76 4.05 24.19
C VAL A 301 5.56 5.18 24.83
N GLN A 302 5.66 6.32 24.15
CA GLN A 302 6.24 7.52 24.72
C GLN A 302 5.28 8.02 25.79
N LYS A 303 5.60 7.78 27.06
CA LYS A 303 5.02 8.55 28.17
C LYS A 303 5.46 9.99 27.99
N LYS A 304 4.64 10.79 27.30
CA LYS A 304 4.95 12.20 27.07
C LYS A 304 4.83 12.94 28.40
N SER A 305 5.93 13.35 29.03
CA SER A 305 5.85 14.28 30.16
C SER A 305 5.26 15.58 29.63
N LEU A 306 4.02 15.87 30.01
CA LEU A 306 3.35 17.12 29.67
C LEU A 306 3.96 18.24 30.52
N ASN A 307 5.13 18.73 30.13
CA ASN A 307 5.65 20.00 30.62
C ASN A 307 4.88 21.12 29.91
N ASN A 308 3.63 21.29 30.31
CA ASN A 308 2.86 22.48 29.98
C ASN A 308 3.28 23.57 30.96
N ILE A 309 3.46 24.81 30.51
CA ILE A 309 3.80 25.97 31.37
C ILE A 309 2.68 26.28 32.40
N PHE A 310 1.56 25.55 32.28
CA PHE A 310 0.40 25.55 33.19
C PHE A 310 0.32 24.30 34.08
N SER A 311 1.28 23.37 34.04
CA SER A 311 1.35 22.33 35.07
C SER A 311 1.72 23.03 36.38
N ILE A 312 0.74 23.11 37.27
CA ILE A 312 1.02 23.31 38.68
C ILE A 312 1.98 22.17 39.03
N LYS A 313 3.17 22.50 39.55
CA LYS A 313 4.04 21.54 40.24
C LYS A 313 3.23 20.92 41.37
N THR A 314 2.46 19.87 41.05
CA THR A 314 2.17 18.82 42.01
C THR A 314 3.45 18.00 42.09
N ASP A 315 3.93 17.83 43.30
CA ASP A 315 5.19 17.18 43.63
C ASP A 315 5.51 15.98 42.74
N ASP A 316 6.79 15.84 42.39
CA ASP A 316 7.40 14.85 41.49
C ASP A 316 7.16 13.36 41.89
N ASN A 317 6.29 13.10 42.87
CA ASN A 317 5.92 11.76 43.34
C ASN A 317 4.58 11.23 42.79
N ASN A 318 3.81 12.00 42.02
CA ASN A 318 2.50 11.58 41.47
C ASN A 318 2.33 11.89 39.96
N ASN A 319 3.40 11.81 39.16
CA ASN A 319 3.30 11.91 37.70
C ASN A 319 2.85 10.58 37.07
N ASP A 320 1.63 10.16 37.39
CA ASP A 320 0.96 9.04 36.73
C ASP A 320 0.51 9.46 35.32
N ASN A 321 1.45 9.40 34.39
CA ASN A 321 1.22 9.66 32.98
C ASN A 321 0.50 8.47 32.33
N TYR A 322 -0.84 8.53 32.31
CA TYR A 322 -1.71 7.47 31.76
C TYR A 322 -1.95 7.56 30.24
N LEU A 323 -1.38 8.55 29.54
CA LEU A 323 -1.55 8.70 28.09
C LEU A 323 -0.52 7.86 27.34
N LYS A 324 -1.00 6.97 26.46
CA LYS A 324 -0.19 6.08 25.63
C LYS A 324 -0.49 6.33 24.17
N ARG A 325 0.54 6.33 23.34
CA ARG A 325 0.45 6.52 21.90
C ARG A 325 0.79 5.22 21.18
N PHE A 326 0.04 4.92 20.13
CA PHE A 326 0.15 3.73 19.31
C PHE A 326 0.18 4.12 17.84
N LYS A 327 0.94 3.37 17.05
CA LYS A 327 0.95 3.51 15.59
C LYS A 327 0.74 2.15 14.95
N ILE A 328 -0.29 2.06 14.12
CA ILE A 328 -0.61 0.88 13.32
C ILE A 328 -0.39 1.25 11.86
N THR A 329 0.52 0.55 11.18
CA THR A 329 0.59 0.55 9.72
C THR A 329 -0.33 -0.52 9.18
N PHE A 330 -1.13 -0.17 8.18
CA PHE A 330 -2.11 -1.06 7.61
C PHE A 330 -2.02 -1.10 6.08
N SER A 331 -2.46 -2.22 5.53
CA SER A 331 -2.67 -2.41 4.10
C SER A 331 -3.98 -3.17 3.88
N ASP A 332 -4.40 -3.27 2.64
CA ASP A 332 -5.55 -4.07 2.24
C ASP A 332 -5.39 -5.53 2.70
N PRO A 333 -6.49 -6.19 3.13
CA PRO A 333 -6.40 -7.51 3.77
C PRO A 333 -5.68 -8.58 2.95
N LEU A 334 -5.86 -8.60 1.63
CA LEU A 334 -5.28 -9.63 0.76
C LEU A 334 -3.76 -9.47 0.68
N LYS A 335 -3.29 -8.24 0.51
CA LYS A 335 -1.87 -7.91 0.53
C LYS A 335 -1.21 -8.32 1.84
N VAL A 336 -1.77 -7.99 2.99
CA VAL A 336 -1.15 -8.32 4.29
C VAL A 336 -1.01 -9.83 4.48
N LEU A 337 -2.08 -10.58 4.22
CA LEU A 337 -2.12 -12.03 4.46
C LEU A 337 -1.21 -12.79 3.49
N TRP A 338 -1.26 -12.47 2.19
CA TRP A 338 -0.43 -13.15 1.19
C TRP A 338 1.01 -12.63 1.11
N SER A 339 1.33 -11.46 1.67
CA SER A 339 2.73 -10.98 1.75
C SER A 339 3.60 -11.85 2.65
N LEU A 340 3.00 -12.48 3.67
CA LEU A 340 3.69 -13.36 4.61
C LEU A 340 3.67 -14.85 4.18
N HIS A 341 2.82 -15.20 3.20
CA HIS A 341 2.71 -16.56 2.65
C HIS A 341 3.75 -16.78 1.53
N LYS A 342 4.53 -17.86 1.64
CA LYS A 342 5.63 -18.16 0.71
C LYS A 342 5.71 -19.65 0.32
N PRO A 343 4.67 -20.22 -0.32
CA PRO A 343 4.69 -21.61 -0.76
C PRO A 343 5.59 -21.79 -2.00
N THR A 344 6.26 -22.93 -2.12
CA THR A 344 6.98 -23.32 -3.34
C THR A 344 6.71 -24.79 -3.58
N TYR A 345 6.09 -25.11 -4.71
CA TYR A 345 5.64 -26.48 -5.03
C TYR A 345 5.39 -26.65 -6.52
N ILE A 346 5.22 -27.90 -6.93
CA ILE A 346 4.81 -28.30 -8.29
C ILE A 346 3.37 -28.81 -8.24
N ASP A 347 2.57 -28.48 -9.24
CA ASP A 347 1.22 -29.02 -9.40
C ASP A 347 0.87 -29.23 -10.89
N PHE A 348 -0.25 -29.89 -11.15
CA PHE A 348 -0.61 -30.38 -12.48
C PHE A 348 -2.08 -30.11 -12.83
N LYS A 349 -2.33 -29.84 -14.11
CA LYS A 349 -3.69 -29.70 -14.69
C LYS A 349 -4.56 -28.62 -14.01
N LYS A 350 -3.96 -27.62 -13.36
CA LYS A 350 -4.64 -26.49 -12.73
C LYS A 350 -4.54 -25.23 -13.57
N SER A 351 -5.48 -24.32 -13.36
CA SER A 351 -5.42 -22.94 -13.85
C SER A 351 -4.83 -22.00 -12.80
N VAL A 352 -4.52 -20.76 -13.18
CA VAL A 352 -4.08 -19.73 -12.21
C VAL A 352 -5.16 -19.47 -11.16
N ASP A 353 -6.44 -19.47 -11.55
CA ASP A 353 -7.57 -19.31 -10.62
C ASP A 353 -7.60 -20.44 -9.58
N ASP A 354 -7.44 -21.69 -10.02
CA ASP A 354 -7.39 -22.83 -9.09
C ASP A 354 -6.26 -22.67 -8.05
N ILE A 355 -5.08 -22.22 -8.47
CA ILE A 355 -3.94 -21.93 -7.57
C ILE A 355 -4.31 -20.85 -6.55
N PHE A 356 -4.99 -19.79 -6.99
CA PHE A 356 -5.43 -18.72 -6.09
C PHE A 356 -6.41 -19.24 -5.04
N GLN A 357 -7.43 -20.00 -5.46
CA GLN A 357 -8.45 -20.56 -4.56
C GLN A 357 -7.85 -21.57 -3.57
N GLU A 358 -6.88 -22.39 -3.99
CA GLU A 358 -6.22 -23.37 -3.12
C GLU A 358 -5.31 -22.75 -2.05
N ASN A 359 -4.80 -21.53 -2.31
CA ASN A 359 -4.00 -20.75 -1.36
C ASN A 359 -4.82 -19.67 -0.63
N PHE A 360 -6.16 -19.70 -0.76
CA PHE A 360 -7.07 -18.73 -0.15
C PHE A 360 -7.68 -19.29 1.14
N TYR A 361 -7.03 -19.02 2.29
CA TYR A 361 -7.41 -19.60 3.59
C TYR A 361 -8.25 -18.66 4.49
N PHE A 362 -8.58 -17.46 4.02
CA PHE A 362 -9.10 -16.36 4.86
C PHE A 362 -10.44 -15.82 4.35
N GLY A 363 -11.28 -16.72 3.84
CA GLY A 363 -12.63 -16.41 3.32
C GLY A 363 -13.60 -15.76 4.33
N ASN A 364 -13.27 -15.80 5.63
CA ASN A 364 -14.04 -15.14 6.68
C ASN A 364 -13.80 -13.62 6.76
N ILE A 365 -12.71 -13.12 6.17
CA ILE A 365 -12.29 -11.71 6.22
C ILE A 365 -12.36 -11.06 4.84
N VAL A 366 -12.03 -11.83 3.81
CA VAL A 366 -11.88 -11.35 2.43
C VAL A 366 -12.66 -12.24 1.48
N LYS A 367 -13.17 -11.65 0.40
CA LYS A 367 -13.69 -12.37 -0.76
C LYS A 367 -12.84 -12.07 -2.00
N LEU A 368 -12.55 -13.10 -2.79
CA LEU A 368 -11.90 -12.98 -4.09
C LEU A 368 -12.88 -13.45 -5.17
N ASP A 369 -13.35 -12.52 -6.01
CA ASP A 369 -14.25 -12.77 -7.13
C ASP A 369 -13.46 -12.79 -8.44
N THR A 370 -13.30 -13.98 -8.99
CA THR A 370 -12.64 -14.27 -10.27
C THR A 370 -13.62 -14.71 -11.35
N GLU A 371 -14.93 -14.59 -11.13
CA GLU A 371 -15.96 -15.12 -12.04
C GLU A 371 -15.87 -14.51 -13.44
N LYS A 372 -15.59 -13.21 -13.50
CA LYS A 372 -15.54 -12.40 -14.72
C LYS A 372 -14.24 -12.52 -15.52
N SER A 373 -13.25 -13.28 -15.05
CA SER A 373 -12.02 -13.56 -15.81
C SER A 373 -12.02 -14.95 -16.42
N LYS A 374 -11.78 -15.01 -17.74
CA LYS A 374 -11.56 -16.27 -18.47
C LYS A 374 -10.08 -16.55 -18.66
N ASN A 375 -9.23 -15.51 -18.70
CA ASN A 375 -7.79 -15.67 -18.96
C ASN A 375 -7.10 -16.51 -17.89
N ILE A 376 -7.39 -16.26 -16.60
CA ILE A 376 -6.79 -16.99 -15.48
C ILE A 376 -7.35 -18.41 -15.27
N LYS A 377 -8.46 -18.76 -15.93
CA LYS A 377 -9.10 -20.08 -15.87
C LYS A 377 -8.56 -21.06 -16.90
N LYS A 378 -7.61 -20.64 -17.73
CA LYS A 378 -6.90 -21.53 -18.66
C LYS A 378 -6.03 -22.50 -17.86
N ARG A 379 -6.24 -23.80 -18.09
CA ARG A 379 -5.47 -24.86 -17.42
C ARG A 379 -4.10 -25.04 -18.06
N PHE A 380 -3.10 -25.24 -17.22
CA PHE A 380 -1.74 -25.62 -17.59
C PHE A 380 -1.54 -27.10 -17.29
N HIS A 381 -0.71 -27.77 -18.09
CA HIS A 381 -0.40 -29.17 -17.85
C HIS A 381 0.44 -29.37 -16.58
N GLN A 382 1.38 -28.45 -16.35
CA GLN A 382 2.31 -28.47 -15.22
C GLN A 382 2.56 -27.03 -14.75
N ILE A 383 2.70 -26.86 -13.44
CA ILE A 383 2.85 -25.60 -12.74
C ILE A 383 4.06 -25.69 -11.81
N PHE A 384 4.95 -24.70 -11.91
CA PHE A 384 6.12 -24.55 -11.05
C PHE A 384 5.96 -23.28 -10.23
N LEU A 385 5.34 -23.39 -9.05
CA LEU A 385 5.10 -22.25 -8.19
C LEU A 385 6.34 -21.94 -7.36
N SER A 386 6.87 -20.70 -7.48
CA SER A 386 8.06 -20.23 -6.78
C SER A 386 7.80 -18.92 -6.04
N THR A 387 7.95 -18.96 -4.72
CA THR A 387 7.92 -17.76 -3.86
C THR A 387 9.03 -17.73 -2.81
N SER A 388 10.12 -18.49 -3.01
CA SER A 388 11.25 -18.55 -2.06
C SER A 388 11.85 -17.18 -1.70
N GLU A 389 11.97 -16.27 -2.67
CA GLU A 389 12.54 -14.93 -2.50
C GLU A 389 11.53 -13.77 -2.68
N ARG A 390 10.25 -14.10 -2.75
CA ARG A 390 9.15 -13.15 -2.93
C ARG A 390 7.95 -13.56 -2.08
N SER A 391 6.85 -12.84 -2.17
CA SER A 391 5.59 -13.24 -1.53
C SER A 391 4.66 -13.95 -2.51
N PHE A 392 3.67 -14.67 -1.98
CA PHE A 392 2.56 -15.16 -2.81
C PHE A 392 1.76 -14.00 -3.40
N TYR A 393 1.68 -12.86 -2.71
CA TYR A 393 1.06 -11.65 -3.27
C TYR A 393 1.81 -11.13 -4.51
N ASP A 394 3.15 -11.16 -4.52
CA ASP A 394 3.95 -10.81 -5.71
C ASP A 394 3.62 -11.75 -6.89
N PHE A 395 3.51 -13.05 -6.62
CA PHE A 395 3.08 -14.03 -7.61
C PHE A 395 1.67 -13.73 -8.14
N PHE A 396 0.71 -13.43 -7.24
CA PHE A 396 -0.65 -13.06 -7.61
C PHE A 396 -0.67 -11.85 -8.56
N ILE A 397 0.01 -10.76 -8.22
CA ILE A 397 0.07 -9.55 -9.06
C ILE A 397 0.79 -9.82 -10.38
N GLU A 398 1.90 -10.57 -10.38
CA GLU A 398 2.60 -10.97 -11.61
C GLU A 398 1.67 -11.72 -12.57
N GLN A 399 0.93 -12.71 -12.06
CA GLN A 399 0.04 -13.51 -12.91
C GLN A 399 -1.13 -12.69 -13.45
N LEU A 400 -1.70 -11.77 -12.68
CA LEU A 400 -2.72 -10.86 -13.19
C LEU A 400 -2.16 -9.97 -14.31
N SER A 401 -0.96 -9.43 -14.13
CA SER A 401 -0.27 -8.59 -15.13
C SER A 401 0.00 -9.35 -16.42
N LEU A 402 0.57 -10.56 -16.34
CA LEU A 402 0.87 -11.39 -17.51
C LEU A 402 -0.39 -11.84 -18.26
N ASN A 403 -1.51 -12.02 -17.55
CA ASN A 403 -2.79 -12.39 -18.16
C ASN A 403 -3.65 -11.18 -18.59
N GLY A 404 -3.13 -9.95 -18.41
CA GLY A 404 -3.81 -8.72 -18.82
C GLY A 404 -5.13 -8.47 -18.09
N CYS A 405 -5.26 -8.92 -16.84
CA CYS A 405 -6.47 -8.74 -16.04
C CYS A 405 -6.55 -7.34 -15.42
N VAL A 406 -7.62 -7.07 -14.68
CA VAL A 406 -7.84 -5.88 -13.88
C VAL A 406 -8.14 -6.33 -12.46
N LEU A 407 -7.56 -5.65 -11.47
CA LEU A 407 -7.83 -5.88 -10.05
C LEU A 407 -8.50 -4.64 -9.46
N LYS A 408 -9.67 -4.83 -8.83
CA LYS A 408 -10.34 -3.77 -8.06
C LYS A 408 -10.55 -4.22 -6.62
N PHE A 409 -10.03 -3.46 -5.68
CA PHE A 409 -10.42 -3.54 -4.27
C PHE A 409 -11.73 -2.78 -4.06
N HIS A 410 -12.71 -3.42 -3.43
CA HIS A 410 -13.97 -2.78 -3.10
C HIS A 410 -14.45 -3.24 -1.72
N CYS A 411 -15.08 -2.31 -1.00
CA CYS A 411 -15.66 -2.55 0.30
C CYS A 411 -17.16 -2.33 0.20
N ASP A 412 -17.93 -3.42 0.13
CA ASP A 412 -19.37 -3.40 0.37
C ASP A 412 -19.63 -4.01 1.75
N LYS A 413 -20.27 -3.26 2.66
CA LYS A 413 -20.54 -3.68 4.04
C LYS A 413 -19.26 -4.07 4.79
N ASP A 414 -19.24 -5.22 5.47
CA ASP A 414 -18.21 -5.61 6.45
C ASP A 414 -17.15 -6.58 5.88
N ILE A 415 -17.17 -6.85 4.57
CA ILE A 415 -16.22 -7.76 3.92
C ILE A 415 -15.54 -7.06 2.74
N ALA A 416 -14.21 -7.11 2.74
CA ALA A 416 -13.40 -6.64 1.61
C ALA A 416 -13.52 -7.63 0.45
N THR A 417 -13.88 -7.14 -0.74
CA THR A 417 -13.98 -7.96 -1.96
C THR A 417 -13.02 -7.48 -3.03
N TYR A 418 -12.26 -8.42 -3.60
CA TYR A 418 -11.35 -8.19 -4.72
C TYR A 418 -11.99 -8.75 -5.97
N PHE A 419 -12.19 -7.90 -6.97
CA PHE A 419 -12.76 -8.31 -8.25
C PHE A 419 -11.65 -8.41 -9.30
N VAL A 420 -11.62 -9.53 -10.00
CA VAL A 420 -10.71 -9.81 -11.11
C VAL A 420 -11.51 -9.99 -12.40
N ALA A 421 -11.19 -9.19 -13.41
CA ALA A 421 -11.83 -9.25 -14.73
C ALA A 421 -10.81 -9.09 -15.86
N ASP A 422 -11.14 -9.56 -17.06
CA ASP A 422 -10.24 -9.42 -18.22
C ASP A 422 -10.24 -8.01 -18.82
N LYS A 423 -11.31 -7.23 -18.62
CA LYS A 423 -11.50 -5.86 -19.13
C LYS A 423 -12.38 -5.04 -18.21
N ILE A 424 -12.25 -3.72 -18.31
CA ILE A 424 -13.10 -2.74 -17.61
C ILE A 424 -14.36 -2.47 -18.45
N ASP A 425 -15.41 -3.27 -18.29
CA ASP A 425 -16.69 -3.09 -18.97
C ASP A 425 -17.82 -2.62 -18.04
N ASN A 426 -19.01 -2.36 -18.59
CA ASN A 426 -20.16 -1.91 -17.79
C ASN A 426 -20.59 -2.95 -16.74
N SER A 427 -20.46 -4.24 -17.05
CA SER A 427 -20.80 -5.32 -16.10
C SER A 427 -19.85 -5.30 -14.90
N PHE A 428 -18.57 -5.00 -15.12
CA PHE A 428 -17.57 -4.83 -14.07
C PHE A 428 -17.89 -3.57 -13.24
N LYS A 429 -18.14 -2.43 -13.89
CA LYS A 429 -18.42 -1.14 -13.23
C LYS A 429 -19.70 -1.14 -12.39
N GLN A 430 -20.72 -1.91 -12.79
CA GLN A 430 -21.99 -2.01 -12.04
C GLN A 430 -21.81 -2.46 -10.59
N ASN A 431 -20.76 -3.24 -10.29
CA ASN A 431 -20.47 -3.69 -8.93
C ASN A 431 -19.99 -2.56 -8.00
N PHE A 432 -19.59 -1.41 -8.54
CA PHE A 432 -18.90 -0.34 -7.80
C PHE A 432 -19.63 1.00 -7.88
N ALA A 433 -20.81 1.05 -8.52
CA ALA A 433 -21.54 2.28 -8.71
C ALA A 433 -21.82 2.94 -7.36
N ASN A 434 -21.35 4.18 -7.19
CA ASN A 434 -21.52 4.89 -5.93
C ASN A 434 -23.01 5.13 -5.67
N THR A 435 -23.49 4.65 -4.51
CA THR A 435 -24.90 4.68 -4.12
C THR A 435 -25.27 5.90 -3.28
N GLN A 436 -24.32 6.79 -3.00
CA GLN A 436 -24.60 8.02 -2.25
C GLN A 436 -25.39 9.03 -3.09
N ASP A 437 -26.18 9.86 -2.41
CA ASP A 437 -27.06 10.83 -3.06
C ASP A 437 -26.29 11.99 -3.74
N ASP A 438 -26.96 12.62 -4.72
CA ASP A 438 -26.53 13.85 -5.40
C ASP A 438 -25.12 13.78 -6.04
N ILE A 439 -24.69 12.60 -6.52
CA ILE A 439 -23.45 12.45 -7.30
C ILE A 439 -23.66 12.99 -8.71
N GLN A 440 -22.78 13.91 -9.10
CA GLN A 440 -22.75 14.53 -10.42
C GLN A 440 -21.58 13.99 -11.25
N GLN A 441 -21.77 13.95 -12.57
CA GLN A 441 -20.71 13.57 -13.52
C GLN A 441 -19.80 14.76 -13.93
N LYS A 442 -20.03 15.94 -13.34
CA LYS A 442 -19.29 17.18 -13.62
C LYS A 442 -18.87 17.82 -12.31
N PHE A 443 -17.77 18.58 -12.34
CA PHE A 443 -17.36 19.36 -11.17
C PHE A 443 -18.38 20.47 -10.93
N HIS A 444 -18.92 20.52 -9.71
CA HIS A 444 -19.73 21.64 -9.28
C HIS A 444 -18.83 22.79 -8.83
N ASP A 445 -19.29 24.04 -8.88
CA ASP A 445 -18.52 25.22 -8.43
C ASP A 445 -18.05 25.09 -6.97
N TYR A 446 -18.86 24.40 -6.17
CA TYR A 446 -18.52 24.07 -4.79
C TYR A 446 -17.28 23.17 -4.69
N ASP A 447 -17.17 22.13 -5.55
CA ASP A 447 -16.00 21.25 -5.60
C ASP A 447 -14.76 22.03 -6.05
N LEU A 448 -14.90 22.89 -7.07
CA LEU A 448 -13.81 23.73 -7.57
C LEU A 448 -13.28 24.69 -6.49
N SER A 449 -14.16 25.24 -5.65
CA SER A 449 -13.77 26.15 -4.58
C SER A 449 -13.00 25.48 -3.44
N ALA A 450 -13.16 24.16 -3.26
CA ALA A 450 -12.42 23.37 -2.27
C ALA A 450 -11.00 22.98 -2.75
N MET A 451 -10.73 23.06 -4.07
CA MET A 451 -9.42 22.74 -4.64
C MET A 451 -8.36 23.80 -4.28
N GLN A 452 -7.21 23.34 -3.82
CA GLN A 452 -6.08 24.19 -3.42
C GLN A 452 -5.02 24.29 -4.52
N GLU A 453 -4.60 23.15 -5.05
CA GLU A 453 -3.44 23.02 -5.94
C GLU A 453 -3.73 21.95 -7.00
N GLN A 454 -3.18 22.15 -8.20
CA GLN A 454 -3.19 21.17 -9.27
C GLN A 454 -1.78 20.98 -9.80
N VAL A 455 -1.34 19.73 -9.94
CA VAL A 455 -0.02 19.36 -10.45
C VAL A 455 -0.19 18.38 -11.59
N VAL A 456 0.21 18.77 -12.80
CA VAL A 456 0.24 17.87 -13.96
C VAL A 456 1.42 16.92 -13.80
N VAL A 457 1.14 15.62 -13.75
CA VAL A 457 2.14 14.56 -13.58
C VAL A 457 2.60 14.05 -14.94
N LEU A 458 1.66 13.83 -15.85
CA LEU A 458 1.89 13.37 -17.21
C LEU A 458 0.93 14.09 -18.16
N ASN A 459 1.39 14.37 -19.37
CA ASN A 459 0.56 14.90 -20.44
C ASN A 459 0.91 14.18 -21.75
N SER A 460 0.00 14.23 -22.73
CA SER A 460 0.27 13.72 -24.07
C SER A 460 1.51 14.40 -24.66
N CYS A 461 2.27 13.63 -25.44
CA CYS A 461 3.41 14.12 -26.19
C CYS A 461 3.22 13.76 -27.66
N ASP A 462 3.35 14.75 -28.53
CA ASP A 462 3.17 14.58 -29.97
C ASP A 462 4.37 13.91 -30.66
N ILE A 463 5.42 13.55 -29.88
CA ILE A 463 6.65 12.97 -30.40
C ILE A 463 6.96 11.66 -29.66
N HIS A 464 7.28 10.61 -30.41
CA HIS A 464 7.66 9.32 -29.84
C HIS A 464 8.98 8.80 -30.41
N THR A 465 9.63 7.89 -29.67
CA THR A 465 10.82 7.17 -30.15
C THR A 465 10.36 5.96 -30.96
N LYS A 466 10.89 5.77 -32.16
CA LYS A 466 10.58 4.59 -32.97
C LYS A 466 11.03 3.32 -32.25
N ARG A 467 10.09 2.40 -32.00
CA ARG A 467 10.37 1.12 -31.34
C ARG A 467 10.33 -0.03 -32.34
N THR A 468 11.40 -0.82 -32.38
CA THR A 468 11.51 -2.00 -33.26
C THR A 468 11.79 -3.24 -32.44
N GLN A 469 10.92 -4.24 -32.57
CA GLN A 469 11.15 -5.56 -32.00
C GLN A 469 12.04 -6.38 -32.93
N VAL A 470 13.11 -6.97 -32.39
CA VAL A 470 14.09 -7.75 -33.14
C VAL A 470 14.19 -9.18 -32.58
N ILE A 471 14.10 -10.16 -33.49
CA ILE A 471 14.20 -11.59 -33.20
C ILE A 471 15.52 -12.10 -33.78
N PRO A 472 16.59 -12.23 -32.97
CA PRO A 472 17.91 -12.60 -33.44
C PRO A 472 18.07 -14.13 -33.62
N ASP A 473 17.10 -14.79 -34.24
CA ASP A 473 17.13 -16.23 -34.53
C ASP A 473 17.51 -16.48 -36.00
N ILE A 474 18.56 -17.28 -36.24
CA ILE A 474 19.07 -17.61 -37.57
C ILE A 474 18.02 -18.38 -38.38
N SER A 475 17.33 -19.32 -37.74
CA SER A 475 16.36 -20.24 -38.34
C SER A 475 14.97 -19.61 -38.59
N PHE A 476 14.67 -18.47 -37.94
CA PHE A 476 13.39 -17.80 -38.09
C PHE A 476 13.26 -17.16 -39.48
N LYS A 477 12.35 -17.70 -40.30
CA LYS A 477 12.20 -17.34 -41.72
C LYS A 477 11.38 -16.08 -41.98
N LYS A 478 10.56 -15.64 -41.02
CA LYS A 478 9.75 -14.42 -41.17
C LYS A 478 10.60 -13.17 -40.91
N SER A 479 9.99 -11.99 -41.09
CA SER A 479 10.67 -10.74 -40.75
C SER A 479 11.20 -10.78 -39.32
N LYS A 480 12.51 -10.59 -39.19
CA LYS A 480 13.21 -10.56 -37.90
C LYS A 480 13.09 -9.21 -37.21
N LYS A 481 12.67 -8.18 -37.95
CA LYS A 481 12.41 -6.84 -37.44
C LYS A 481 10.95 -6.52 -37.67
N ASN A 482 10.24 -6.20 -36.61
CA ASN A 482 8.87 -5.73 -36.68
C ASN A 482 8.84 -4.38 -35.95
N ASP A 483 8.50 -3.33 -36.69
CA ASP A 483 8.24 -2.03 -36.08
C ASP A 483 6.94 -2.13 -35.27
N ILE A 484 6.92 -1.45 -34.12
CA ILE A 484 5.73 -1.34 -33.27
C ILE A 484 5.01 -0.07 -33.71
N ASP A 485 3.76 -0.19 -34.15
CA ASP A 485 2.96 0.96 -34.57
C ASP A 485 2.52 1.77 -33.33
N ASP A 486 3.37 2.71 -32.94
CA ASP A 486 3.14 3.65 -31.85
C ASP A 486 2.25 4.81 -32.32
N LYS A 487 0.96 4.49 -32.47
CA LYS A 487 -0.18 5.44 -32.57
C LYS A 487 -0.29 6.23 -33.89
N ASP A 488 -1.54 6.43 -34.33
CA ASP A 488 -1.88 7.34 -35.43
C ASP A 488 -1.75 8.81 -35.00
N GLY A 489 -0.94 9.60 -35.72
CA GLY A 489 -0.91 11.06 -35.64
C GLY A 489 0.25 11.70 -34.85
N SER A 490 1.09 10.91 -34.18
CA SER A 490 2.30 11.42 -33.51
C SER A 490 3.53 11.37 -34.45
N GLN A 491 4.48 12.28 -34.25
CA GLN A 491 5.72 12.32 -35.04
C GLN A 491 6.81 11.45 -34.42
N GLU A 492 7.59 10.76 -35.25
CA GLU A 492 8.77 10.03 -34.81
C GLU A 492 9.97 10.98 -34.59
N PHE A 493 10.78 10.74 -33.55
CA PHE A 493 12.10 11.38 -33.46
C PHE A 493 12.99 10.95 -34.64
N GLU A 494 13.70 11.90 -35.22
CA GLU A 494 14.71 11.59 -36.24
C GLU A 494 15.91 10.88 -35.61
N ASN A 495 16.32 9.74 -36.20
CA ASN A 495 17.52 8.98 -35.85
C ASN A 495 17.61 8.46 -34.40
N ILE A 496 16.49 8.44 -33.65
CA ILE A 496 16.43 7.84 -32.32
C ILE A 496 15.58 6.57 -32.40
N TYR A 497 16.16 5.44 -32.05
CA TYR A 497 15.52 4.13 -32.12
C TYR A 497 15.65 3.39 -30.80
N GLN A 498 14.59 2.72 -30.39
CA GLN A 498 14.62 1.75 -29.30
C GLN A 498 14.48 0.34 -29.88
N THR A 499 15.51 -0.48 -29.71
CA THR A 499 15.48 -1.89 -30.11
C THR A 499 15.08 -2.77 -28.93
N ILE A 500 14.02 -3.55 -29.11
CA ILE A 500 13.57 -4.54 -28.12
C ILE A 500 13.98 -5.92 -28.61
N LEU A 501 14.91 -6.56 -27.90
CA LEU A 501 15.41 -7.88 -28.25
C LEU A 501 14.49 -8.97 -27.69
N TYR A 502 14.00 -9.84 -28.56
CA TYR A 502 13.33 -11.06 -28.14
C TYR A 502 14.37 -12.09 -27.67
N PRO A 503 14.26 -12.64 -26.45
CA PRO A 503 15.22 -13.61 -25.96
C PRO A 503 15.20 -14.87 -26.84
N THR A 504 16.37 -15.32 -27.25
CA THR A 504 16.54 -16.55 -28.04
C THR A 504 17.19 -17.60 -27.16
N ASP A 505 16.53 -18.74 -27.01
CA ASP A 505 16.98 -19.88 -26.21
C ASP A 505 17.21 -21.10 -27.13
N TYR A 506 17.65 -22.24 -26.57
CA TYR A 506 17.85 -23.49 -27.30
C TYR A 506 16.55 -24.07 -27.92
N LEU A 507 15.40 -23.64 -27.39
CA LEU A 507 14.07 -24.02 -27.88
C LEU A 507 13.65 -23.18 -29.09
N GLN A 508 12.91 -23.80 -30.00
CA GLN A 508 12.29 -23.13 -31.14
C GLN A 508 11.51 -21.88 -30.70
N VAL A 509 11.81 -20.74 -31.33
CA VAL A 509 11.17 -19.46 -31.02
C VAL A 509 9.67 -19.56 -31.31
N GLY A 510 8.87 -19.22 -30.31
CA GLY A 510 7.41 -19.18 -30.43
C GLY A 510 6.94 -17.99 -31.28
N LYS A 511 5.62 -17.81 -31.38
CA LYS A 511 5.09 -16.55 -31.93
C LYS A 511 5.50 -15.41 -30.99
N PRO A 512 6.29 -14.42 -31.45
CA PRO A 512 6.64 -13.27 -30.64
C PRO A 512 5.35 -12.56 -30.23
N GLN A 513 5.19 -12.28 -28.93
CA GLN A 513 4.15 -11.35 -28.50
C GLN A 513 4.56 -9.96 -28.98
N GLN A 514 3.69 -9.31 -29.76
CA GLN A 514 3.86 -7.91 -30.07
C GLN A 514 3.69 -7.12 -28.78
N GLU A 515 4.66 -6.24 -28.50
CA GLU A 515 4.49 -5.27 -27.42
C GLU A 515 3.34 -4.33 -27.75
N LYS A 516 2.65 -3.84 -26.71
CA LYS A 516 1.57 -2.88 -26.88
C LYS A 516 2.14 -1.52 -27.32
N PRO A 517 1.41 -0.78 -28.17
CA PRO A 517 1.74 0.60 -28.50
C PRO A 517 1.85 1.47 -27.25
N PHE A 518 2.68 2.51 -27.30
CA PHE A 518 2.72 3.52 -26.26
C PHE A 518 1.38 4.29 -26.26
N GLN A 519 0.67 4.30 -25.14
CA GLN A 519 -0.54 5.10 -24.96
C GLN A 519 -0.19 6.37 -24.19
N GLU A 520 -0.57 7.52 -24.74
CA GLU A 520 -0.48 8.80 -24.05
C GLU A 520 -1.24 8.74 -22.73
N SER A 521 -0.59 9.11 -21.63
CA SER A 521 -1.25 9.18 -20.33
C SER A 521 -1.31 10.63 -19.88
N TYR A 522 -2.50 11.21 -19.94
CA TYR A 522 -2.80 12.37 -19.12
C TYR A 522 -2.94 11.92 -17.66
N ALA A 523 -2.28 12.62 -16.74
CA ALA A 523 -2.46 12.43 -15.31
C ALA A 523 -2.29 13.76 -14.57
N VAL A 524 -3.29 14.15 -13.79
CA VAL A 524 -3.25 15.35 -12.94
C VAL A 524 -3.55 15.00 -11.49
N THR A 525 -2.75 15.54 -10.59
CA THR A 525 -2.99 15.47 -9.15
C THR A 525 -3.71 16.74 -8.70
N VAL A 526 -4.79 16.61 -7.92
CA VAL A 526 -5.59 17.72 -7.41
C VAL A 526 -5.68 17.61 -5.89
N ASN A 527 -5.23 18.66 -5.20
CA ASN A 527 -5.29 18.76 -3.74
C ASN A 527 -6.53 19.56 -3.31
N SER A 528 -7.19 19.13 -2.24
CA SER A 528 -8.41 19.70 -1.69
C SER A 528 -8.38 19.71 -0.16
N ILE A 529 -9.07 20.67 0.46
CA ILE A 529 -9.22 20.78 1.92
C ILE A 529 -10.32 19.89 2.51
N ASN A 530 -11.10 19.19 1.67
CA ASN A 530 -12.12 18.22 2.10
C ASN A 530 -12.43 17.21 0.97
N GLY A 531 -13.20 16.18 1.30
CA GLY A 531 -13.86 15.31 0.31
C GLY A 531 -14.65 16.15 -0.72
N LEU A 532 -14.61 15.81 -2.01
CA LEU A 532 -15.43 16.53 -2.99
C LEU A 532 -16.90 16.11 -2.84
N ALA A 533 -17.79 17.10 -2.78
CA ALA A 533 -19.16 16.93 -2.29
C ALA A 533 -20.12 16.43 -3.37
N PHE A 534 -19.97 16.91 -4.60
CA PHE A 534 -20.89 16.60 -5.70
C PHE A 534 -20.28 15.65 -6.73
N VAL A 535 -19.06 15.91 -7.19
CA VAL A 535 -18.38 14.96 -8.09
C VAL A 535 -18.06 13.66 -7.36
N ASN A 536 -18.07 12.56 -8.11
CA ASN A 536 -17.70 11.26 -7.56
C ASN A 536 -16.24 11.25 -7.08
N SER A 537 -16.05 11.20 -5.77
CA SER A 537 -14.76 11.18 -5.09
C SER A 537 -14.35 9.79 -4.61
N GLU A 538 -15.02 8.74 -5.11
CA GLU A 538 -14.68 7.33 -4.90
C GLU A 538 -14.14 6.70 -6.20
N ILE A 539 -13.25 5.71 -6.05
CA ILE A 539 -12.67 5.02 -7.19
C ILE A 539 -13.67 3.94 -7.67
N ASP A 540 -14.56 4.30 -8.58
CA ASP A 540 -15.55 3.37 -9.18
C ASP A 540 -15.37 3.15 -10.70
N LEU A 541 -14.35 3.80 -11.29
CA LEU A 541 -14.03 3.76 -12.72
C LEU A 541 -15.13 4.36 -13.63
N SER A 542 -16.01 5.17 -13.06
CA SER A 542 -17.02 5.94 -13.79
C SER A 542 -16.39 7.11 -14.55
N LYS A 543 -17.17 7.63 -15.50
CA LYS A 543 -16.80 8.76 -16.34
C LYS A 543 -17.11 10.07 -15.61
N ILE A 544 -16.16 10.99 -15.58
CA ILE A 544 -16.36 12.39 -15.18
C ILE A 544 -16.15 13.24 -16.45
N ASP A 545 -17.16 14.01 -16.83
CA ASP A 545 -17.12 14.89 -17.98
C ASP A 545 -16.12 16.03 -17.74
N ASN A 546 -15.22 16.25 -18.70
CA ASN A 546 -14.22 17.30 -18.59
C ASN A 546 -14.76 18.63 -19.13
N GLN A 547 -14.77 19.66 -18.28
CA GLN A 547 -15.19 21.02 -18.63
C GLN A 547 -13.99 21.97 -18.83
N GLY A 548 -12.76 21.45 -18.81
CA GLY A 548 -11.53 22.24 -19.00
C GLY A 548 -11.03 22.97 -17.75
N TYR A 549 -11.51 22.59 -16.56
CA TYR A 549 -11.06 23.18 -15.28
C TYR A 549 -9.72 22.62 -14.76
N LEU A 550 -9.30 21.45 -15.27
CA LEU A 550 -8.06 20.81 -14.85
C LEU A 550 -6.91 21.20 -15.79
N LEU A 551 -5.74 21.46 -15.22
CA LEU A 551 -4.53 21.76 -15.99
C LEU A 551 -4.19 20.61 -16.95
N GLY A 552 -3.92 20.95 -18.22
CA GLY A 552 -3.55 19.97 -19.24
C GLY A 552 -4.70 19.15 -19.83
N SER A 553 -5.96 19.33 -19.38
CA SER A 553 -7.07 18.48 -19.82
C SER A 553 -7.80 18.95 -21.08
N LYS A 554 -7.45 20.10 -21.68
CA LYS A 554 -8.31 20.79 -22.66
C LYS A 554 -8.80 19.93 -23.82
N ASP A 555 -7.98 19.00 -24.30
CA ASP A 555 -8.27 18.16 -25.46
C ASP A 555 -8.97 16.83 -25.09
N LEU A 556 -9.21 16.60 -23.80
CA LEU A 556 -9.87 15.39 -23.29
C LEU A 556 -11.37 15.60 -23.18
N SER A 557 -12.15 14.61 -23.61
CA SER A 557 -13.61 14.62 -23.41
C SER A 557 -14.02 14.25 -21.98
N SER A 558 -13.25 13.36 -21.33
CA SER A 558 -13.57 12.88 -19.99
C SER A 558 -12.39 12.25 -19.27
N ILE A 559 -12.53 12.19 -17.95
CA ILE A 559 -11.51 11.68 -17.02
C ILE A 559 -12.13 10.68 -16.05
N TYR A 560 -11.29 9.96 -15.30
CA TYR A 560 -11.70 9.11 -14.18
C TYR A 560 -10.75 9.26 -13.00
N LEU A 561 -11.25 8.93 -11.81
CA LEU A 561 -10.45 8.92 -10.58
C LEU A 561 -9.70 7.59 -10.46
N SER A 562 -8.36 7.65 -10.35
CA SER A 562 -7.47 6.48 -10.27
C SER A 562 -6.87 6.26 -8.88
N LYS A 563 -6.69 7.34 -8.11
CA LYS A 563 -6.09 7.32 -6.78
C LYS A 563 -6.72 8.37 -5.90
N ARG A 564 -6.87 8.07 -4.62
CA ARG A 564 -7.26 9.02 -3.57
C ARG A 564 -6.30 8.90 -2.39
N LYS A 565 -5.85 10.02 -1.86
CA LYS A 565 -5.08 10.08 -0.63
C LYS A 565 -5.76 11.01 0.37
N ILE A 566 -5.89 10.57 1.62
CA ILE A 566 -6.54 11.30 2.71
C ILE A 566 -5.54 11.39 3.85
N LYS A 567 -5.26 12.61 4.32
CA LYS A 567 -4.48 12.87 5.54
C LYS A 567 -5.28 13.71 6.51
N LEU A 568 -5.53 13.16 7.69
CA LEU A 568 -6.28 13.81 8.76
C LEU A 568 -5.40 13.93 10.00
N LYS A 569 -5.04 15.16 10.39
CA LYS A 569 -4.17 15.41 11.54
C LYS A 569 -4.88 16.24 12.60
N ARG A 570 -4.95 15.75 13.84
CA ARG A 570 -5.64 16.44 14.94
C ARG A 570 -5.01 17.80 15.18
N SER A 571 -5.85 18.84 15.31
CA SER A 571 -5.35 20.20 15.49
C SER A 571 -4.68 20.42 16.84
N GLU A 572 -3.82 21.44 16.93
CA GLU A 572 -3.14 21.80 18.19
C GLU A 572 -4.16 22.14 19.29
N ARG A 573 -5.21 22.88 18.97
CA ARG A 573 -6.27 23.27 19.92
C ARG A 573 -7.03 22.07 20.47
N CYS A 574 -7.46 21.16 19.61
CA CYS A 574 -8.21 19.97 20.03
C CYS A 574 -7.36 19.09 20.97
N SER A 575 -6.07 18.95 20.67
CA SER A 575 -5.13 18.22 21.53
C SER A 575 -5.01 18.90 22.91
N GLN A 576 -4.90 20.23 22.94
CA GLN A 576 -4.82 21.01 24.18
C GLN A 576 -6.08 20.87 25.05
N GLU A 577 -7.27 20.95 24.44
CA GLU A 577 -8.54 20.80 25.15
C GLU A 577 -8.75 19.37 25.65
N LEU A 578 -8.43 18.37 24.82
CA LEU A 578 -8.49 16.97 25.21
C LEU A 578 -7.62 16.69 26.43
N TYR A 579 -6.34 17.10 26.41
CA TYR A 579 -5.44 16.85 27.53
C TYR A 579 -5.93 17.53 28.81
N ARG A 580 -6.44 18.77 28.73
CA ARG A 580 -7.07 19.45 29.88
C ARG A 580 -8.25 18.64 30.45
N ASN A 581 -9.08 18.06 29.59
CA ASN A 581 -10.23 17.26 30.01
C ASN A 581 -9.82 15.94 30.66
N ILE A 582 -8.82 15.23 30.11
CA ILE A 582 -8.31 13.98 30.68
C ILE A 582 -7.76 14.18 32.09
N PHE A 583 -7.01 15.27 32.33
CA PHE A 583 -6.45 15.58 33.65
C PHE A 583 -7.51 15.89 34.71
N ASN A 584 -8.69 16.38 34.30
CA ASN A 584 -9.78 16.68 35.22
C ASN A 584 -10.64 15.44 35.55
N GLN A 585 -10.43 14.31 34.86
CA GLN A 585 -11.11 13.05 35.12
C GLN A 585 -10.31 12.18 36.09
N TYR A 586 -10.95 11.73 37.17
CA TYR A 586 -10.36 10.83 38.18
C TYR A 586 -11.05 9.47 38.13
N TYR A 587 -10.29 8.39 38.35
CA TYR A 587 -10.85 7.06 38.53
C TYR A 587 -11.53 6.97 39.91
N LYS A 588 -12.67 6.27 39.98
CA LYS A 588 -13.42 6.11 41.24
C LYS A 588 -12.65 5.24 42.25
N LYS A 589 -12.00 4.17 41.78
CA LYS A 589 -11.06 3.31 42.53
C LYS A 589 -10.00 2.72 41.60
N ASN A 590 -8.95 2.17 42.21
CA ASN A 590 -7.82 1.54 41.52
C ASN A 590 -8.02 0.03 41.31
N THR A 591 -9.12 -0.39 40.67
CA THR A 591 -9.34 -1.79 40.27
C THR A 591 -9.56 -1.89 38.77
N ASP A 592 -9.10 -2.97 38.13
CA ASP A 592 -9.25 -3.21 36.68
C ASP A 592 -10.73 -3.20 36.21
N THR A 593 -11.67 -3.43 37.11
CA THR A 593 -13.11 -3.39 36.81
C THR A 593 -13.69 -1.97 36.76
N GLU A 594 -13.03 -1.00 37.42
CA GLU A 594 -13.46 0.40 37.56
C GLU A 594 -12.57 1.38 36.77
N MET A 595 -11.36 0.96 36.36
CA MET A 595 -10.47 1.71 35.46
C MET A 595 -10.99 1.61 34.02
N TYR A 596 -11.06 2.73 33.32
CA TYR A 596 -11.58 2.80 31.94
C TYR A 596 -10.75 3.72 31.06
N GLU A 597 -10.98 3.66 29.75
CA GLU A 597 -10.32 4.53 28.78
C GLU A 597 -10.93 5.94 28.83
N LYS A 598 -10.16 6.94 29.29
CA LYS A 598 -10.68 8.29 29.60
C LYS A 598 -11.04 9.13 28.36
N ILE A 599 -10.35 8.94 27.23
CA ILE A 599 -10.55 9.78 26.02
C ILE A 599 -11.98 9.61 25.48
N SER A 600 -12.52 8.39 25.55
CA SER A 600 -13.87 8.02 25.13
C SER A 600 -14.97 8.81 25.84
N PHE A 601 -14.71 9.32 27.04
CA PHE A 601 -15.66 10.09 27.85
C PHE A 601 -15.43 11.61 27.76
N CYS A 602 -14.41 12.05 27.01
CA CYS A 602 -14.21 13.47 26.75
C CYS A 602 -15.23 13.98 25.70
N PRO A 603 -15.80 15.18 25.88
CA PRO A 603 -16.72 15.74 24.89
C PRO A 603 -16.04 15.87 23.52
N LYS A 604 -16.81 15.58 22.47
CA LYS A 604 -16.35 15.68 21.08
C LYS A 604 -16.62 17.08 20.54
N GLN A 605 -15.65 17.64 19.83
CA GLN A 605 -15.86 18.83 19.01
C GLN A 605 -16.31 18.42 17.61
N TYR A 606 -17.02 19.31 16.91
CA TYR A 606 -17.54 19.04 15.56
C TYR A 606 -16.43 18.95 14.50
N LEU A 607 -15.39 19.77 14.63
CA LEU A 607 -14.21 19.76 13.74
C LEU A 607 -12.95 19.60 14.59
N THR A 608 -12.19 18.55 14.33
CA THR A 608 -11.02 18.18 15.16
C THR A 608 -9.71 18.09 14.40
N HIS A 609 -9.77 17.89 13.08
CA HIS A 609 -8.61 17.58 12.26
C HIS A 609 -8.40 18.60 11.14
N ALA A 610 -7.14 18.86 10.84
CA ALA A 610 -6.74 19.43 9.57
C ALA A 610 -6.88 18.36 8.48
N ASN A 611 -7.49 18.77 7.37
CA ASN A 611 -7.86 17.90 6.27
C ASN A 611 -6.96 18.14 5.05
N TYR A 612 -6.47 17.07 4.44
CA TYR A 612 -5.81 17.11 3.14
C TYR A 612 -6.27 15.92 2.31
N PHE A 613 -6.89 16.21 1.18
CA PHE A 613 -7.33 15.22 0.20
C PHE A 613 -6.56 15.45 -1.09
N GLU A 614 -6.09 14.37 -1.70
CA GLU A 614 -5.37 14.40 -2.97
C GLU A 614 -5.98 13.35 -3.91
N TYR A 615 -6.26 13.76 -5.14
CA TYR A 615 -6.93 12.94 -6.16
C TYR A 615 -6.06 12.86 -7.41
N LEU A 616 -5.88 11.66 -7.98
CA LEU A 616 -5.23 11.49 -9.28
C LEU A 616 -6.28 11.19 -10.36
N TYR A 617 -6.47 12.13 -11.27
CA TYR A 617 -7.34 11.96 -12.43
C TYR A 617 -6.53 11.58 -13.67
N LYS A 618 -7.05 10.63 -14.45
CA LYS A 618 -6.47 10.16 -15.72
C LYS A 618 -7.51 10.20 -16.85
N ASP A 619 -7.06 10.10 -18.10
CA ASP A 619 -7.94 10.03 -19.27
C ASP A 619 -8.82 8.77 -19.24
N PHE A 620 -10.13 8.96 -19.36
CA PHE A 620 -11.11 7.87 -19.39
C PHE A 620 -10.95 6.94 -20.60
N ASN A 621 -10.47 7.45 -21.75
CA ASN A 621 -10.33 6.64 -22.96
C ASN A 621 -9.15 5.65 -22.87
N ASN A 622 -8.17 5.95 -22.01
CA ASN A 622 -6.97 5.14 -21.78
C ASN A 622 -7.04 4.46 -20.40
N GLN A 623 -8.19 3.85 -20.08
CA GLN A 623 -8.37 3.07 -18.86
C GLN A 623 -7.54 1.78 -18.92
N GLU A 624 -6.43 1.76 -18.19
CA GLU A 624 -5.53 0.61 -18.09
C GLU A 624 -5.53 0.00 -16.67
N PRO A 625 -5.24 -1.30 -16.54
CA PRO A 625 -5.04 -1.91 -15.23
C PRO A 625 -3.81 -1.33 -14.54
N GLU A 626 -3.95 -1.02 -13.25
CA GLU A 626 -2.87 -0.56 -12.40
C GLU A 626 -2.44 -1.66 -11.44
N TYR A 627 -1.13 -1.81 -11.24
CA TYR A 627 -0.56 -2.83 -10.38
C TYR A 627 0.43 -2.21 -9.37
N PRO A 628 0.53 -2.75 -8.15
CA PRO A 628 1.64 -2.43 -7.26
C PRO A 628 2.96 -2.95 -7.85
N SER A 629 4.08 -2.40 -7.40
CA SER A 629 5.39 -2.97 -7.69
C SER A 629 5.49 -4.38 -7.08
N PHE A 630 5.97 -5.35 -7.86
CA PHE A 630 6.12 -6.74 -7.41
C PHE A 630 7.48 -7.32 -7.81
N LYS A 631 7.92 -8.35 -7.10
CA LYS A 631 9.10 -9.14 -7.47
C LYS A 631 8.74 -10.23 -8.47
N ARG A 632 9.40 -10.24 -9.63
CA ARG A 632 9.20 -11.24 -10.68
C ARG A 632 9.64 -12.64 -10.24
N TYR A 633 9.16 -13.64 -10.98
CA TYR A 633 9.49 -15.04 -10.81
C TYR A 633 11.00 -15.25 -10.68
N LYS A 634 11.40 -16.06 -9.69
CA LYS A 634 12.78 -16.50 -9.54
C LYS A 634 12.89 -17.98 -9.83
N GLU A 635 13.84 -18.28 -10.72
CA GLU A 635 14.16 -19.63 -11.12
C GLU A 635 14.62 -20.47 -9.93
N PHE A 636 14.25 -21.75 -9.95
CA PHE A 636 14.70 -22.73 -8.96
C PHE A 636 14.98 -24.07 -9.60
N ASP A 637 15.80 -24.87 -8.93
CA ASP A 637 16.23 -26.17 -9.42
C ASP A 637 15.37 -27.29 -8.80
N VAL A 638 15.03 -28.27 -9.63
CA VAL A 638 14.33 -29.50 -9.29
C VAL A 638 15.19 -30.67 -9.73
N VAL A 639 15.40 -31.65 -8.86
CA VAL A 639 16.11 -32.88 -9.23
C VAL A 639 15.08 -33.95 -9.56
N GLY A 640 15.15 -34.49 -10.77
CA GLY A 640 14.25 -35.53 -11.23
C GLY A 640 15.00 -36.71 -11.85
N LYS A 641 14.37 -37.89 -11.79
CA LYS A 641 14.88 -39.13 -12.38
C LYS A 641 14.12 -39.43 -13.66
N VAL A 642 14.81 -39.62 -14.78
CA VAL A 642 14.17 -39.92 -16.07
C VAL A 642 13.47 -41.27 -15.99
N THR A 643 12.24 -41.36 -16.49
CA THR A 643 11.44 -42.58 -16.53
C THR A 643 10.76 -42.77 -17.88
N ILE A 644 10.51 -44.01 -18.26
CA ILE A 644 9.85 -44.38 -19.52
C ILE A 644 8.57 -45.21 -19.31
N GLY A 645 8.27 -45.59 -18.05
CA GLY A 645 7.14 -46.41 -17.66
C GLY A 645 7.33 -47.02 -16.27
N LYS A 646 6.25 -47.57 -15.68
CA LYS A 646 6.27 -48.14 -14.31
C LYS A 646 6.96 -49.51 -14.25
N ASN A 647 6.74 -50.36 -15.26
CA ASN A 647 7.34 -51.70 -15.35
C ASN A 647 8.34 -51.74 -16.52
N VAL A 648 9.63 -51.61 -16.23
CA VAL A 648 10.70 -51.67 -17.24
C VAL A 648 11.30 -53.08 -17.26
N SER A 649 11.37 -53.69 -18.44
CA SER A 649 12.00 -55.01 -18.61
C SER A 649 13.52 -54.94 -18.45
N GLU A 650 14.17 -56.04 -18.08
CA GLU A 650 15.63 -56.11 -17.96
C GLU A 650 16.34 -55.80 -19.29
N ASP A 651 15.71 -56.13 -20.41
CA ASP A 651 16.25 -55.87 -21.74
C ASP A 651 16.16 -54.40 -22.15
N SER A 652 15.24 -53.65 -21.54
CA SER A 652 15.05 -52.22 -21.74
C SER A 652 15.50 -51.39 -20.53
N LYS A 653 16.39 -51.94 -19.70
CA LYS A 653 16.77 -51.39 -18.40
C LYS A 653 17.29 -49.95 -18.47
N LYS A 654 18.04 -49.59 -19.51
CA LYS A 654 18.56 -48.24 -19.79
C LYS A 654 18.20 -47.80 -21.22
N ALA A 655 16.92 -47.75 -21.52
CA ALA A 655 16.40 -47.26 -22.80
C ALA A 655 16.05 -45.76 -22.73
N TYR A 656 15.70 -45.17 -23.88
CA TYR A 656 15.15 -43.82 -23.96
C TYR A 656 13.80 -43.85 -24.68
N LYS A 657 12.93 -42.89 -24.36
CA LYS A 657 11.63 -42.70 -25.02
C LYS A 657 11.30 -41.22 -25.02
N PHE A 658 10.72 -40.74 -26.11
CA PHE A 658 10.20 -39.39 -26.22
C PHE A 658 8.68 -39.38 -26.14
N PHE A 659 8.15 -38.33 -25.54
CA PHE A 659 6.73 -38.15 -25.29
C PHE A 659 6.19 -36.88 -25.95
N LYS A 660 4.88 -36.86 -26.23
CA LYS A 660 4.15 -35.69 -26.75
C LYS A 660 2.96 -35.33 -25.87
N ASN A 661 2.45 -34.11 -26.04
CA ASN A 661 1.18 -33.63 -25.44
C ASN A 661 1.09 -33.78 -23.91
N TYR A 662 2.21 -33.75 -23.18
CA TYR A 662 2.24 -33.92 -21.71
C TYR A 662 1.57 -35.23 -21.24
N LYS A 663 1.73 -36.30 -22.04
CA LYS A 663 1.22 -37.64 -21.75
C LYS A 663 2.29 -38.69 -22.04
N MET A 664 2.15 -39.88 -21.45
CA MET A 664 2.98 -41.03 -21.78
C MET A 664 2.61 -41.67 -23.13
N GLU A 665 2.51 -40.85 -24.18
CA GLU A 665 2.29 -41.26 -25.57
C GLU A 665 3.60 -41.13 -26.33
N GLU A 666 4.03 -42.19 -27.01
CA GLU A 666 5.26 -42.20 -27.79
C GLU A 666 5.24 -41.16 -28.91
N SER A 667 6.42 -40.56 -29.15
CA SER A 667 6.65 -39.59 -30.21
C SER A 667 8.07 -39.68 -30.74
N SER A 668 8.32 -38.97 -31.84
CA SER A 668 9.60 -38.90 -32.50
C SER A 668 9.87 -37.48 -33.02
N PHE A 669 11.13 -37.20 -33.36
CA PHE A 669 11.47 -35.93 -34.01
C PHE A 669 10.78 -35.75 -35.38
N ALA A 670 10.40 -36.83 -36.06
CA ALA A 670 9.70 -36.75 -37.35
C ALA A 670 8.31 -36.09 -37.23
N ASP A 671 7.68 -36.17 -36.05
CA ASP A 671 6.35 -35.62 -35.81
C ASP A 671 6.34 -34.09 -35.73
N VAL A 672 7.50 -33.49 -35.42
CA VAL A 672 7.66 -32.07 -35.06
C VAL A 672 8.61 -31.31 -36.00
N GLN A 673 9.04 -31.94 -37.09
CA GLN A 673 9.92 -31.34 -38.10
C GLN A 673 9.21 -30.25 -38.91
N GLU A 674 9.89 -29.12 -39.10
CA GLU A 674 9.48 -28.11 -40.07
C GLU A 674 9.67 -28.61 -41.51
N GLU A 675 8.99 -28.00 -42.49
CA GLU A 675 8.99 -28.48 -43.88
C GLU A 675 10.37 -28.58 -44.52
N ASP A 676 11.32 -27.72 -44.13
CA ASP A 676 12.71 -27.72 -44.62
C ASP A 676 13.62 -28.73 -43.91
N GLU A 677 13.19 -29.29 -42.78
CA GLU A 677 13.91 -30.35 -42.08
C GLU A 677 13.50 -31.74 -42.58
N LYS A 678 12.29 -31.85 -43.14
CA LYS A 678 11.72 -33.10 -43.64
C LYS A 678 12.63 -33.72 -44.71
N GLY A 679 12.96 -34.99 -44.53
CA GLY A 679 13.86 -35.73 -45.41
C GLY A 679 15.34 -35.65 -45.05
N SER A 680 15.72 -34.93 -43.98
CA SER A 680 17.06 -34.93 -43.42
C SER A 680 17.08 -35.40 -41.95
N ASN A 681 18.22 -35.92 -41.49
CA ASN A 681 18.43 -36.25 -40.07
C ASN A 681 18.90 -35.04 -39.25
N LYS A 682 18.77 -33.82 -39.79
CA LYS A 682 19.18 -32.58 -39.12
C LYS A 682 17.96 -31.95 -38.46
N ILE A 683 18.16 -31.46 -37.24
CA ILE A 683 17.15 -30.75 -36.47
C ILE A 683 17.73 -29.38 -36.12
N ALA A 684 17.06 -28.33 -36.57
CA ALA A 684 17.36 -26.96 -36.20
C ALA A 684 16.46 -26.54 -35.04
N ASN A 685 17.08 -26.00 -33.99
CA ASN A 685 16.46 -25.69 -32.70
C ASN A 685 15.80 -26.90 -32.01
N SER A 686 15.87 -26.96 -30.68
CA SER A 686 15.18 -28.02 -29.97
C SER A 686 13.67 -27.80 -30.02
N LYS A 687 12.90 -28.87 -30.32
CA LYS A 687 11.45 -28.77 -30.52
C LYS A 687 10.72 -28.75 -29.17
N LYS A 688 9.84 -27.77 -28.99
CA LYS A 688 9.10 -27.55 -27.72
C LYS A 688 8.07 -28.63 -27.40
N GLU A 689 7.61 -29.38 -28.40
CA GLU A 689 6.50 -30.34 -28.28
C GLU A 689 6.95 -31.78 -28.00
N LEU A 690 8.27 -32.00 -27.90
CA LEU A 690 8.87 -33.31 -27.63
C LEU A 690 9.51 -33.32 -26.23
N PHE A 691 9.11 -34.27 -25.39
CA PHE A 691 9.41 -34.26 -23.96
C PHE A 691 10.12 -35.52 -23.47
N TYR A 692 10.92 -35.37 -22.41
CA TYR A 692 11.28 -36.44 -21.47
C TYR A 692 10.30 -36.43 -20.29
N ALA A 693 10.05 -37.59 -19.68
CA ALA A 693 9.29 -37.71 -18.44
C ALA A 693 10.25 -37.94 -17.25
N LEU A 694 10.13 -37.12 -16.21
CA LEU A 694 10.96 -37.18 -15.02
C LEU A 694 10.09 -37.39 -13.79
N GLU A 695 10.40 -38.44 -13.03
CA GLU A 695 9.88 -38.67 -11.69
C GLU A 695 10.55 -37.72 -10.69
N VAL A 696 9.76 -37.02 -9.89
CA VAL A 696 10.22 -36.11 -8.85
C VAL A 696 9.76 -36.58 -7.45
N PRO A 697 10.37 -36.11 -6.36
CA PRO A 697 9.90 -36.44 -5.01
C PRO A 697 8.45 -36.00 -4.77
N ASN A 698 7.67 -36.77 -4.00
CA ASN A 698 6.28 -36.40 -3.71
C ASN A 698 6.18 -35.16 -2.81
N GLU A 699 7.22 -34.89 -2.01
CA GLU A 699 7.25 -33.81 -1.02
C GLU A 699 7.34 -32.41 -1.63
N ILE A 700 7.70 -32.31 -2.92
CA ILE A 700 7.71 -31.05 -3.66
C ILE A 700 6.40 -30.77 -4.38
N LEU A 701 5.45 -31.71 -4.36
CA LEU A 701 4.12 -31.53 -4.92
C LEU A 701 3.20 -30.77 -3.96
N TYR A 702 2.12 -30.22 -4.49
CA TYR A 702 1.05 -29.72 -3.64
C TYR A 702 0.43 -30.87 -2.81
N PRO A 703 0.17 -30.70 -1.50
CA PRO A 703 -0.19 -31.81 -0.62
C PRO A 703 -1.48 -32.58 -0.97
N LYS A 704 -2.36 -31.98 -1.77
CA LYS A 704 -3.65 -32.59 -2.20
C LYS A 704 -3.62 -33.10 -3.64
N THR A 705 -2.46 -33.12 -4.30
CA THR A 705 -2.33 -33.60 -5.67
C THR A 705 -2.52 -35.12 -5.72
N SER A 706 -3.40 -35.58 -6.61
CA SER A 706 -3.66 -37.00 -6.87
C SER A 706 -2.95 -37.54 -8.12
N GLU A 707 -2.16 -36.69 -8.78
CA GLU A 707 -1.43 -37.02 -10.00
C GLU A 707 -0.10 -37.71 -9.65
N ASP A 708 0.38 -38.56 -10.55
CA ASP A 708 1.72 -39.15 -10.43
C ASP A 708 2.77 -38.02 -10.47
N PRO A 709 3.87 -38.10 -9.69
CA PRO A 709 4.89 -37.05 -9.57
C PRO A 709 5.81 -37.00 -10.80
N ILE A 710 5.23 -36.76 -11.97
CA ILE A 710 5.92 -36.83 -13.26
C ILE A 710 5.83 -35.49 -13.96
N ILE A 711 6.98 -34.83 -14.11
CA ILE A 711 7.11 -33.60 -14.90
C ILE A 711 7.58 -33.92 -16.31
N TYR A 712 7.10 -33.17 -17.30
CA TYR A 712 7.55 -33.27 -18.68
C TYR A 712 8.48 -32.11 -19.00
N ILE A 713 9.71 -32.40 -19.38
CA ILE A 713 10.68 -31.37 -19.78
C ILE A 713 10.93 -31.44 -21.28
N PRO A 714 11.01 -30.31 -22.00
CA PRO A 714 11.38 -30.29 -23.41
C PRO A 714 12.74 -30.98 -23.64
N THR A 715 12.86 -31.65 -24.77
CA THR A 715 14.09 -32.34 -25.14
C THR A 715 15.22 -31.35 -25.41
N ARG A 716 16.35 -31.55 -24.72
CA ARG A 716 17.63 -30.91 -25.05
C ARG A 716 18.65 -32.02 -25.29
N ILE A 717 18.97 -32.27 -26.56
CA ILE A 717 19.80 -33.41 -26.97
C ILE A 717 21.25 -33.20 -26.47
N ASN A 718 21.79 -32.00 -26.66
CA ASN A 718 23.18 -31.64 -26.35
C ASN A 718 23.43 -31.43 -24.84
N ILE A 719 22.79 -32.22 -23.97
CA ILE A 719 23.17 -32.30 -22.55
C ILE A 719 24.30 -33.31 -22.38
N ASN A 720 24.20 -34.48 -23.03
CA ASN A 720 25.18 -35.57 -22.96
C ASN A 720 25.86 -35.85 -24.31
N SER A 721 25.68 -34.96 -25.29
CA SER A 721 26.19 -35.14 -26.65
C SER A 721 26.80 -33.87 -27.22
N ASN A 722 27.75 -34.04 -28.13
CA ASN A 722 28.21 -32.99 -29.04
C ASN A 722 27.37 -32.99 -30.35
N LEU A 723 27.75 -32.17 -31.34
CA LEU A 723 27.04 -32.05 -32.62
C LEU A 723 26.98 -33.33 -33.46
N ASN A 724 27.89 -34.28 -33.22
CA ASN A 724 28.00 -35.53 -33.99
C ASN A 724 27.38 -36.74 -33.26
N GLU A 725 27.25 -36.64 -31.94
CA GLU A 725 26.75 -37.72 -31.09
C GLU A 725 25.25 -37.60 -30.86
N PHE A 726 24.60 -38.76 -30.72
CA PHE A 726 23.22 -38.84 -30.27
C PHE A 726 23.14 -39.74 -29.04
N MET A 727 23.25 -39.11 -27.86
CA MET A 727 23.15 -39.78 -26.56
C MET A 727 21.97 -39.19 -25.79
N PRO A 728 20.72 -39.63 -26.07
CA PRO A 728 19.54 -39.15 -25.39
C PRO A 728 19.57 -39.52 -23.91
N LEU A 729 18.80 -38.79 -23.08
CA LEU A 729 18.64 -39.13 -21.67
C LEU A 729 17.94 -40.48 -21.54
N ARG A 730 18.57 -41.40 -20.81
CA ARG A 730 18.05 -42.75 -20.59
C ARG A 730 17.28 -42.81 -19.28
N ASN A 731 16.41 -43.80 -19.11
CA ASN A 731 15.74 -43.99 -17.83
C ASN A 731 16.77 -44.25 -16.70
N ASP A 732 16.40 -43.77 -15.52
CA ASP A 732 17.22 -43.62 -14.32
C ASP A 732 18.39 -42.62 -14.38
N ASP A 733 18.60 -41.90 -15.48
CA ASP A 733 19.48 -40.74 -15.42
C ASP A 733 18.85 -39.70 -14.47
N VAL A 734 19.67 -39.11 -13.61
CA VAL A 734 19.24 -38.08 -12.66
C VAL A 734 19.66 -36.73 -13.22
N VAL A 735 18.67 -35.86 -13.40
CA VAL A 735 18.81 -34.60 -14.10
C VAL A 735 18.36 -33.46 -13.19
N VAL A 736 19.16 -32.40 -13.15
CA VAL A 736 18.75 -31.13 -12.57
C VAL A 736 17.97 -30.36 -13.63
N VAL A 737 16.72 -30.08 -13.32
CA VAL A 737 15.79 -29.29 -14.12
C VAL A 737 15.72 -27.90 -13.52
N LYS A 738 15.86 -26.87 -14.36
CA LYS A 738 15.65 -25.50 -13.95
C LYS A 738 14.24 -25.07 -14.34
N ALA A 739 13.41 -24.69 -13.37
CA ALA A 739 12.12 -24.06 -13.63
C ALA A 739 12.35 -22.56 -13.86
N THR A 740 12.04 -22.08 -15.06
CA THR A 740 12.34 -20.69 -15.49
C THR A 740 11.14 -19.77 -15.45
N SER A 741 9.93 -20.33 -15.50
CA SER A 741 8.68 -19.60 -15.34
C SER A 741 7.61 -20.51 -14.71
N LEU A 742 6.37 -20.01 -14.62
CA LEU A 742 5.25 -20.79 -14.07
C LEU A 742 5.05 -22.14 -14.80
N THR A 743 5.36 -22.20 -16.09
CA THR A 743 5.07 -23.35 -16.94
C THR A 743 6.29 -23.92 -17.65
N GLU A 744 7.35 -23.13 -17.77
CA GLU A 744 8.54 -23.50 -18.52
C GLU A 744 9.64 -24.02 -17.60
N SER A 745 10.28 -25.09 -18.07
CA SER A 745 11.44 -25.68 -17.43
C SER A 745 12.35 -26.31 -18.48
N HIS A 746 13.62 -26.52 -18.13
CA HIS A 746 14.57 -27.20 -19.01
C HIS A 746 15.59 -28.03 -18.24
N GLY A 747 16.09 -29.09 -18.88
CA GLY A 747 17.22 -29.86 -18.36
C GLY A 747 18.49 -29.00 -18.36
N HIS A 748 19.08 -28.83 -17.18
CA HIS A 748 20.27 -28.01 -16.96
C HIS A 748 21.55 -28.85 -16.91
N LYS A 749 21.59 -29.91 -16.07
CA LYS A 749 22.75 -30.78 -15.91
C LYS A 749 22.37 -32.22 -15.56
N ILE A 750 23.24 -33.18 -15.87
CA ILE A 750 23.14 -34.56 -15.40
C ILE A 750 23.98 -34.72 -14.13
N VAL A 751 23.46 -35.42 -13.12
CA VAL A 751 24.15 -35.73 -11.85
C VAL A 751 24.37 -37.22 -11.62
N SER A 752 24.03 -38.06 -12.61
CA SER A 752 24.25 -39.50 -12.59
C SER A 752 25.38 -39.93 -13.52
N ASN A 753 26.04 -41.03 -13.18
CA ASN A 753 26.96 -41.76 -14.05
C ASN A 753 26.63 -43.26 -13.97
N SER A 754 26.74 -43.99 -15.08
CA SER A 754 26.62 -45.45 -15.09
C SER A 754 27.97 -46.19 -15.14
N ALA A 755 29.02 -45.52 -15.61
CA ALA A 755 30.35 -46.10 -15.78
C ALA A 755 31.36 -45.38 -14.88
N ILE A 756 31.68 -45.96 -13.73
CA ILE A 756 32.72 -45.47 -12.81
C ILE A 756 33.76 -46.54 -12.53
N SER A 757 34.93 -46.14 -12.03
CA SER A 757 35.86 -47.06 -11.37
C SER A 757 35.51 -47.16 -9.89
N THR A 758 35.53 -48.37 -9.34
CA THR A 758 35.41 -48.63 -7.90
C THR A 758 36.77 -48.91 -7.24
N GLU A 759 37.83 -49.00 -8.05
CA GLU A 759 39.19 -49.25 -7.59
C GLU A 759 39.88 -47.94 -7.16
N LYS A 760 40.90 -48.05 -6.31
CA LYS A 760 41.79 -46.92 -6.05
C LYS A 760 42.50 -46.60 -7.36
N ALA A 761 42.39 -45.35 -7.83
CA ALA A 761 42.91 -44.85 -9.11
C ALA A 761 44.44 -45.00 -9.33
N GLN A 762 45.14 -45.71 -8.44
CA GLN A 762 46.50 -46.19 -8.63
C GLN A 762 46.55 -47.56 -9.32
N LYS A 763 45.60 -48.47 -9.03
CA LYS A 763 45.61 -49.84 -9.60
C LYS A 763 45.02 -49.89 -11.01
N GLN A 764 44.03 -49.04 -11.26
CA GLN A 764 43.28 -49.04 -12.51
C GLN A 764 42.83 -47.62 -12.84
N LEU A 765 43.24 -47.17 -14.03
CA LEU A 765 42.76 -45.95 -14.66
C LEU A 765 41.79 -46.35 -15.77
N LEU A 766 40.51 -46.06 -15.55
CA LEU A 766 39.42 -46.49 -16.43
C LEU A 766 38.80 -45.30 -17.16
N GLN A 767 38.87 -45.33 -18.49
CA GLN A 767 38.18 -44.40 -19.37
C GLN A 767 37.29 -45.22 -20.30
N ARG A 768 35.96 -45.12 -20.15
CA ARG A 768 35.06 -46.01 -20.88
C ARG A 768 33.70 -45.40 -21.21
N HIS A 769 33.08 -45.96 -22.25
CA HIS A 769 31.67 -45.77 -22.58
C HIS A 769 30.92 -47.10 -22.47
N LEU A 770 29.69 -47.04 -21.98
CA LEU A 770 28.74 -48.14 -22.01
C LEU A 770 27.68 -47.86 -23.07
N LEU A 771 27.35 -48.85 -23.89
CA LEU A 771 26.41 -48.72 -24.99
C LEU A 771 25.27 -49.75 -24.89
N GLY A 772 24.10 -49.39 -25.43
CA GLY A 772 22.92 -50.24 -25.49
C GLY A 772 22.04 -50.22 -24.23
N ALA A 773 20.82 -50.75 -24.35
CA ALA A 773 19.82 -50.72 -23.28
C ALA A 773 20.16 -51.60 -22.07
N LYS A 774 21.01 -52.62 -22.26
CA LYS A 774 21.56 -53.46 -21.18
C LYS A 774 22.92 -53.00 -20.67
N GLU A 775 23.52 -51.99 -21.29
CA GLU A 775 24.92 -51.61 -21.08
C GLU A 775 25.87 -52.80 -21.30
N ASN A 776 25.52 -53.67 -22.25
CA ASN A 776 26.25 -54.89 -22.57
C ASN A 776 27.45 -54.66 -23.48
N CYS A 777 27.61 -53.45 -24.03
CA CYS A 777 28.76 -53.06 -24.82
C CYS A 777 29.65 -52.10 -24.02
N GLU A 778 30.94 -52.37 -23.99
CA GLU A 778 31.96 -51.52 -23.35
C GLU A 778 33.02 -51.15 -24.37
N VAL A 779 33.25 -49.85 -24.53
CA VAL A 779 34.42 -49.31 -25.22
C VAL A 779 35.30 -48.66 -24.17
N ALA A 780 36.40 -49.30 -23.82
CA ALA A 780 37.23 -48.90 -22.69
C ALA A 780 38.70 -48.84 -23.05
N TYR A 781 39.39 -47.84 -22.52
CA TYR A 781 40.82 -47.85 -22.31
C TYR A 781 41.08 -48.05 -20.81
N THR A 782 41.74 -49.15 -20.49
CA THR A 782 42.05 -49.54 -19.11
C THR A 782 43.56 -49.63 -18.98
N GLN A 783 44.13 -48.78 -18.14
CA GLN A 783 45.55 -48.80 -17.79
C GLN A 783 45.69 -49.35 -16.37
N GLU A 784 46.40 -50.46 -16.26
CA GLU A 784 46.77 -51.10 -14.99
C GLU A 784 48.29 -51.08 -14.84
N ASP A 785 48.80 -51.46 -13.66
CA ASP A 785 50.25 -51.49 -13.40
C ASP A 785 51.02 -52.40 -14.39
N ASP A 786 50.35 -53.42 -14.93
CA ASP A 786 50.97 -54.45 -15.78
C ASP A 786 50.84 -54.17 -17.29
N ASP A 787 49.77 -53.54 -17.77
CA ASP A 787 49.54 -53.33 -19.20
C ASP A 787 48.54 -52.19 -19.46
N GLU A 788 48.53 -51.70 -20.70
CA GLU A 788 47.50 -50.80 -21.22
C GLU A 788 46.66 -51.55 -22.25
N THR A 789 45.35 -51.59 -22.00
CA THR A 789 44.40 -52.35 -22.82
C THR A 789 43.33 -51.42 -23.38
N TYR A 790 43.27 -51.31 -24.71
CA TYR A 790 42.07 -50.83 -25.39
C TYR A 790 41.15 -52.02 -25.67
N SER A 791 39.86 -51.90 -25.33
CA SER A 791 38.89 -52.98 -25.52
C SER A 791 37.55 -52.51 -26.04
N ILE A 792 36.99 -53.30 -26.96
CA ILE A 792 35.60 -53.21 -27.39
C ILE A 792 34.98 -54.57 -27.07
N LYS A 793 34.11 -54.63 -26.07
CA LYS A 793 33.47 -55.87 -25.61
C LYS A 793 31.97 -55.80 -25.83
N GLN A 794 31.36 -56.93 -26.11
CA GLN A 794 29.91 -57.13 -26.11
C GLN A 794 29.59 -58.40 -25.34
N LEU A 795 28.85 -58.27 -24.24
CA LEU A 795 28.52 -59.35 -23.31
C LEU A 795 27.04 -59.73 -23.44
N ASN A 796 26.75 -60.74 -24.25
CA ASN A 796 25.38 -61.21 -24.44
C ASN A 796 25.10 -62.47 -23.59
N LYS A 797 23.83 -62.89 -23.57
CA LYS A 797 23.40 -64.08 -22.83
C LYS A 797 24.05 -65.36 -23.37
N GLU A 798 24.15 -65.47 -24.69
CA GLU A 798 24.63 -66.68 -25.39
C GLU A 798 26.11 -66.60 -25.82
N ASN A 799 26.67 -65.39 -25.92
CA ASN A 799 28.03 -65.18 -26.40
C ASN A 799 28.68 -63.92 -25.82
N ASP A 800 30.02 -63.89 -25.85
CA ASP A 800 30.84 -62.72 -25.61
C ASP A 800 31.73 -62.46 -26.84
N ASN A 801 31.60 -61.27 -27.42
CA ASN A 801 32.47 -60.79 -28.47
C ASN A 801 33.46 -59.78 -27.88
N SER A 802 34.72 -59.83 -28.29
CA SER A 802 35.67 -58.80 -27.86
C SER A 802 36.83 -58.56 -28.83
N ILE A 803 37.20 -57.29 -28.93
CA ILE A 803 38.43 -56.79 -29.54
C ILE A 803 39.31 -56.26 -28.41
N PHE A 804 40.57 -56.68 -28.36
CA PHE A 804 41.56 -56.15 -27.41
C PHE A 804 42.80 -55.67 -28.17
N ILE A 805 43.39 -54.57 -27.71
CA ILE A 805 44.70 -54.11 -28.17
C ILE A 805 45.52 -53.88 -26.91
N ASN A 806 46.53 -54.73 -26.73
CA ASN A 806 47.44 -54.71 -25.59
C ASN A 806 48.82 -54.27 -26.05
N ASN A 807 49.54 -53.52 -25.22
CA ASN A 807 50.93 -53.15 -25.54
C ASN A 807 51.84 -54.39 -25.57
N LYS A 808 51.66 -55.32 -24.63
CA LYS A 808 52.51 -56.54 -24.55
C LYS A 808 52.15 -57.61 -25.56
N LYS A 809 50.87 -57.77 -25.87
CA LYS A 809 50.35 -58.94 -26.60
C LYS A 809 49.82 -58.65 -28.01
N GLY A 810 49.67 -57.38 -28.39
CA GLY A 810 49.16 -56.98 -29.70
C GLY A 810 47.63 -57.01 -29.80
N ILE A 811 47.11 -57.18 -31.03
CA ILE A 811 45.68 -57.10 -31.36
C ILE A 811 45.02 -58.48 -31.29
N PHE A 812 43.91 -58.59 -30.57
CA PHE A 812 43.08 -59.80 -30.45
C PHE A 812 41.67 -59.57 -30.94
N LEU A 813 41.14 -60.56 -31.66
CA LEU A 813 39.73 -60.70 -32.03
C LEU A 813 39.23 -62.01 -31.44
N THR A 814 38.18 -61.95 -30.62
CA THR A 814 37.73 -63.10 -29.83
C THR A 814 36.21 -63.24 -29.86
N TYR A 815 35.77 -64.49 -30.00
CA TYR A 815 34.39 -64.93 -29.84
C TYR A 815 34.37 -66.05 -28.80
N LYS A 816 33.48 -65.96 -27.81
CA LYS A 816 33.27 -67.00 -26.80
C LYS A 816 31.79 -67.33 -26.71
N ALA A 817 31.40 -68.58 -26.99
CA ALA A 817 30.06 -69.05 -26.72
C ALA A 817 29.91 -69.38 -25.22
N LYS A 818 28.77 -69.05 -24.62
CA LYS A 818 28.43 -69.42 -23.23
C LYS A 818 27.62 -70.71 -23.26
N GLY A 819 28.21 -71.83 -22.82
CA GLY A 819 27.54 -73.13 -22.74
C GLY A 819 28.19 -74.27 -23.53
N SER A 820 29.45 -74.13 -23.92
CA SER A 820 30.29 -75.22 -24.44
C SER A 820 31.41 -75.56 -23.47
#